data_AF-F2KQ80-F1
#
_entry.id   AF-F2KQ80-F1
#
_cell.length_a   1.000
_cell.length_b   1.000
_cell.length_c   1.000
_cell.angle_alpha   90.00
_cell.angle_beta   90.00
_cell.angle_gamma   90.00
#
_symmetry.space_group_name_H-M   'P 1'
#
loop_
_entity.id
_entity.type
_entity.pdbx_description
1 polymer ?
#
loop_
_entity_poly.entity_id
_entity_poly.type
_entity_poly.pdbx_seq_one_letter_code
_entity_poly.pdbx_strand_id
1 'polypeptide(L)'
;MSRKSLKIGIATLLVLLMAMATASAATFTDADVEFKNTTYPQITLTVYDITQNNTTNILSLDYGDVLKISVDVPDRATVKLIDLDTNDVIITETVSGYAEISWDTLALGIKPSNYTISVFASTTTDTNEMNINIKSTVNSVTNEGDWVNDTSGYKIVVNPKEVNQPEITLTLKNPTTPVAKGDLVVIEGYIYGATQAYYNVTGPYNTSKIVGGNYSDFVLENGAADNDNLISVQSGTHKFEIGIKTDVLFNDYDATSGTYKLTVKSGETEESIEFQITDLTINLEIEKDTVRLGEEISFYGTTNAAESGSDYDLSPRNNVTIKIFNDTSANWDDAQYLVDTLVDDTIASDGSFSKDLTFQLDWKKDTDYKAIARVYTTADCYEEAEVTFYVKKPEITLNLDKYTYERGEKITIKGTTSLKGGQKVVLYGDLSDLVIGVGTSGAIVYTSTDGSFEKEFTVKPDASLTTYTIKAKIVDSNGNEVAKTSADVRVVRQSLQATISDTSVVKGGYFRINGTTTVDYVYIYASDKNTFVGVAEKPDDDQFDPTAAGYTTKSVIVGDDNEFNVRIDVEDTADTGTYTLYLYAPANSTWIDTTEDAQVVFMVTVTDVGIVEAPEYVTIVQGESKDIDIYISADEDDDVYVNATFSGQGIKVDAEDDSDLYVSQLDDGVATITIDPYYNSSSDELVSTYGTNCMVLKPGLYTLKVEVFYANSDDKADEISIPVEVVAPTLDVDAPSEVVKGDQLVITIKTNRDSGYDNIYVILKAPMDEYKQKVSTDENGTAVAIFETMGLTLGEYKLYVRDTLGTESGGNIDDYYDIDPTDAYARTYDADDDILVIKTVSIVEELTTTPTPEETATPVETVEETPTPVETTPTPVETTATPAPTTPEETATPVPTETKEEKQPGFEAVFAIAGLLAVAYLLRRR
;
A
#
# COMPACT_ATOMS: atom_id res chain seq x y z
N MET A 1 -51.83 -91.23 -14.03
CA MET A 1 -52.75 -91.96 -14.94
C MET A 1 -54.11 -91.26 -14.91
N SER A 2 -54.78 -91.16 -16.06
CA SER A 2 -56.13 -90.60 -16.31
C SER A 2 -56.17 -89.20 -16.95
N ARG A 3 -56.52 -89.21 -18.24
CA ARG A 3 -57.03 -88.10 -19.04
C ARG A 3 -58.53 -87.88 -18.73
N LYS A 4 -58.98 -86.63 -18.78
CA LYS A 4 -60.27 -86.13 -19.31
C LYS A 4 -60.25 -84.59 -19.19
N SER A 5 -60.09 -83.85 -20.30
CA SER A 5 -61.15 -83.15 -21.07
C SER A 5 -61.87 -82.06 -20.22
N LEU A 6 -62.04 -80.80 -20.61
CA LEU A 6 -62.63 -80.31 -21.87
C LEU A 6 -62.80 -78.76 -21.80
N LYS A 7 -62.50 -78.05 -22.91
CA LYS A 7 -63.07 -76.77 -23.43
C LYS A 7 -62.97 -75.45 -22.62
N ILE A 8 -62.54 -74.40 -23.35
CA ILE A 8 -62.88 -72.94 -23.38
C ILE A 8 -61.56 -72.19 -23.64
N GLY A 9 -61.38 -71.30 -24.61
CA GLY A 9 -62.28 -70.74 -25.61
C GLY A 9 -61.50 -70.34 -26.87
N ILE A 10 -61.95 -70.88 -27.99
CA ILE A 10 -61.64 -70.42 -29.35
C ILE A 10 -62.47 -69.14 -29.52
N ALA A 11 -61.90 -67.98 -29.20
CA ALA A 11 -62.55 -66.69 -29.45
C ALA A 11 -61.56 -65.56 -29.80
N THR A 12 -60.29 -65.67 -29.42
CA THR A 12 -59.32 -64.56 -29.62
C THR A 12 -58.40 -64.71 -30.83
N LEU A 13 -58.43 -65.86 -31.53
CA LEU A 13 -57.64 -66.07 -32.75
C LEU A 13 -58.37 -65.63 -34.04
N LEU A 14 -59.59 -65.10 -33.93
CA LEU A 14 -60.45 -64.83 -35.09
C LEU A 14 -60.48 -63.35 -35.54
N VAL A 15 -59.81 -62.44 -34.83
CA VAL A 15 -59.85 -61.00 -35.17
C VAL A 15 -58.62 -60.52 -35.95
N LEU A 16 -57.50 -61.27 -35.94
CA LEU A 16 -56.33 -60.95 -36.78
C LEU A 16 -56.42 -61.47 -38.22
N LEU A 17 -57.48 -62.23 -38.56
CA LEU A 17 -57.61 -62.90 -39.87
C LEU A 17 -58.58 -62.23 -40.85
N MET A 18 -59.12 -61.05 -40.55
CA MET A 18 -60.11 -60.37 -41.41
C MET A 18 -59.57 -59.09 -42.07
N ALA A 19 -58.53 -59.25 -42.89
CA ALA A 19 -58.19 -58.30 -43.96
C ALA A 19 -57.61 -59.00 -45.19
N MET A 20 -58.03 -60.23 -45.49
CA MET A 20 -57.76 -60.87 -46.79
C MET A 20 -59.00 -61.63 -47.26
N ALA A 21 -59.98 -60.89 -47.74
CA ALA A 21 -61.06 -61.47 -48.55
C ALA A 21 -61.17 -60.65 -49.84
N THR A 22 -60.91 -61.34 -50.95
CA THR A 22 -60.92 -60.90 -52.36
C THR A 22 -59.66 -60.19 -52.87
N ALA A 23 -58.49 -60.84 -52.75
CA ALA A 23 -57.41 -60.60 -53.70
C ALA A 23 -57.48 -61.68 -54.78
N SER A 24 -57.69 -61.28 -56.04
CA SER A 24 -57.38 -62.10 -57.20
C SER A 24 -55.97 -62.67 -57.05
N ALA A 25 -55.75 -63.94 -57.43
CA ALA A 25 -54.45 -64.58 -57.41
C ALA A 25 -53.42 -63.69 -58.13
N ALA A 26 -52.62 -62.93 -57.37
CA ALA A 26 -51.53 -62.14 -57.91
C ALA A 26 -50.46 -63.13 -58.39
N THR A 27 -50.04 -62.97 -59.63
CA THR A 27 -48.96 -63.74 -60.22
C THR A 27 -47.65 -63.09 -59.78
N PHE A 28 -46.96 -63.73 -58.85
CA PHE A 28 -45.57 -63.37 -58.53
C PHE A 28 -44.67 -64.00 -59.59
N THR A 29 -43.78 -63.21 -60.17
CA THR A 29 -42.77 -63.69 -61.10
C THR A 29 -41.41 -63.18 -60.66
N ASP A 30 -40.47 -64.09 -60.49
CA ASP A 30 -39.06 -63.72 -60.33
C ASP A 30 -38.56 -63.24 -61.69
N ALA A 31 -38.17 -61.97 -61.75
CA ALA A 31 -37.82 -61.31 -63.01
C ALA A 31 -36.85 -60.15 -62.79
N ASP A 32 -36.12 -59.82 -63.85
CA ASP A 32 -35.41 -58.54 -63.93
C ASP A 32 -36.40 -57.44 -64.31
N VAL A 33 -36.45 -56.39 -63.50
CA VAL A 33 -37.38 -55.26 -63.67
C VAL A 33 -36.61 -54.03 -64.09
N GLU A 34 -36.83 -53.56 -65.31
CA GLU A 34 -36.18 -52.41 -65.92
C GLU A 34 -37.14 -51.21 -65.89
N PHE A 35 -36.69 -50.11 -65.31
CA PHE A 35 -37.32 -48.80 -65.24
C PHE A 35 -36.60 -47.84 -66.18
N LYS A 36 -37.35 -47.12 -67.02
CA LYS A 36 -36.78 -46.11 -67.94
C LYS A 36 -37.37 -44.74 -67.71
N ASN A 37 -36.50 -43.73 -67.71
CA ASN A 37 -36.87 -42.32 -67.85
C ASN A 37 -36.20 -41.79 -69.12
N THR A 38 -37.01 -41.47 -70.12
CA THR A 38 -36.59 -41.06 -71.46
C THR A 38 -36.34 -39.55 -71.58
N THR A 39 -36.64 -38.79 -70.54
CA THR A 39 -36.23 -37.38 -70.41
C THR A 39 -34.71 -37.32 -70.39
N TYR A 40 -34.10 -36.35 -71.09
CA TYR A 40 -32.64 -36.23 -71.12
C TYR A 40 -32.10 -35.54 -69.86
N PRO A 41 -31.00 -36.03 -69.24
CA PRO A 41 -30.29 -37.28 -69.54
C PRO A 41 -31.13 -38.52 -69.23
N GLN A 42 -31.13 -39.47 -70.17
CA GLN A 42 -31.92 -40.71 -70.07
C GLN A 42 -31.38 -41.57 -68.93
N ILE A 43 -32.29 -42.22 -68.20
CA ILE A 43 -31.94 -43.11 -67.08
C ILE A 43 -32.58 -44.46 -67.34
N THR A 44 -31.78 -45.52 -67.33
CA THR A 44 -32.28 -46.90 -67.27
C THR A 44 -31.79 -47.54 -65.96
N LEU A 45 -32.72 -47.98 -65.12
CA LEU A 45 -32.44 -48.71 -63.88
C LEU A 45 -33.00 -50.12 -64.02
N THR A 46 -32.19 -51.15 -63.85
CA THR A 46 -32.66 -52.54 -63.79
C THR A 46 -32.47 -53.05 -62.38
N VAL A 47 -33.48 -53.69 -61.82
CA VAL A 47 -33.41 -54.42 -60.54
C VAL A 47 -33.45 -55.91 -60.87
N TYR A 48 -32.41 -56.64 -60.49
CA TYR A 48 -32.21 -58.04 -60.85
C TYR A 48 -32.72 -59.00 -59.78
N ASP A 49 -33.05 -60.22 -60.20
CA ASP A 49 -33.35 -61.35 -59.31
C ASP A 49 -34.41 -61.01 -58.22
N ILE A 50 -35.44 -60.22 -58.56
CA ILE A 50 -36.41 -59.71 -57.58
C ILE A 50 -37.82 -60.27 -57.84
N THR A 51 -38.56 -60.54 -56.77
CA THR A 51 -39.94 -61.02 -56.88
C THR A 51 -40.88 -59.83 -57.13
N GLN A 52 -41.46 -59.74 -58.34
CA GLN A 52 -42.31 -58.62 -58.74
C GLN A 52 -43.80 -58.94 -58.54
N ASN A 53 -44.56 -57.98 -57.99
CA ASN A 53 -46.02 -57.98 -57.97
C ASN A 53 -46.58 -56.74 -58.71
N ASN A 54 -47.06 -56.97 -59.94
CA ASN A 54 -47.56 -55.93 -60.83
C ASN A 54 -48.91 -55.34 -60.41
N THR A 55 -49.68 -56.03 -59.56
CA THR A 55 -50.98 -55.53 -59.08
C THR A 55 -50.78 -54.45 -58.00
N THR A 56 -49.71 -54.55 -57.22
CA THR A 56 -49.44 -53.67 -56.08
C THR A 56 -48.20 -52.80 -56.26
N ASN A 57 -47.53 -52.86 -57.41
CA ASN A 57 -46.25 -52.18 -57.70
C ASN A 57 -45.19 -52.46 -56.61
N ILE A 58 -45.07 -53.72 -56.19
CA ILE A 58 -44.11 -54.14 -55.17
C ILE A 58 -43.00 -54.96 -55.81
N LEU A 59 -41.76 -54.59 -55.54
CA LEU A 59 -40.59 -55.44 -55.72
C LEU A 59 -40.22 -56.02 -54.36
N SER A 60 -40.08 -57.32 -54.23
CA SER A 60 -39.92 -57.99 -52.94
C SER A 60 -38.59 -58.73 -52.87
N LEU A 61 -37.86 -58.55 -51.77
CA LEU A 61 -36.58 -59.18 -51.46
C LEU A 61 -36.61 -59.65 -50.00
N ASP A 62 -35.98 -60.78 -49.67
CA ASP A 62 -35.90 -61.22 -48.28
C ASP A 62 -34.63 -60.68 -47.59
N TYR A 63 -34.75 -60.32 -46.32
CA TYR A 63 -33.62 -59.82 -45.52
C TYR A 63 -32.55 -60.91 -45.35
N GLY A 64 -31.31 -60.54 -45.60
CA GLY A 64 -30.18 -61.45 -45.75
C GLY A 64 -29.83 -61.79 -47.20
N ASP A 65 -30.68 -61.43 -48.16
CA ASP A 65 -30.36 -61.51 -49.59
C ASP A 65 -29.68 -60.22 -50.09
N VAL A 66 -29.26 -60.25 -51.36
CA VAL A 66 -28.50 -59.18 -52.00
C VAL A 66 -29.39 -58.46 -53.01
N LEU A 67 -29.65 -57.17 -52.78
CA LEU A 67 -30.31 -56.29 -53.76
C LEU A 67 -29.33 -55.94 -54.87
N LYS A 68 -29.55 -56.46 -56.08
CA LYS A 68 -28.72 -56.20 -57.25
C LYS A 68 -29.43 -55.25 -58.21
N ILE A 69 -28.73 -54.22 -58.67
CA ILE A 69 -29.25 -53.28 -59.66
C ILE A 69 -28.20 -52.94 -60.72
N SER A 70 -28.63 -52.45 -61.87
CA SER A 70 -27.76 -51.71 -62.80
C SER A 70 -28.34 -50.36 -63.11
N VAL A 71 -27.49 -49.36 -63.27
CA VAL A 71 -27.87 -48.02 -63.72
C VAL A 71 -27.09 -47.70 -64.99
N ASP A 72 -27.80 -47.28 -66.03
CA ASP A 72 -27.24 -46.80 -67.30
C ASP A 72 -27.67 -45.35 -67.55
N VAL A 73 -26.68 -44.47 -67.63
CA VAL A 73 -26.85 -43.02 -67.85
C VAL A 73 -25.77 -42.48 -68.80
N PRO A 74 -26.01 -41.35 -69.52
CA PRO A 74 -25.07 -40.81 -70.50
C PRO A 74 -23.69 -40.37 -69.96
N ASP A 75 -23.61 -39.88 -68.73
CA ASP A 75 -22.36 -39.39 -68.11
C ASP A 75 -22.22 -39.89 -66.68
N ARG A 76 -22.95 -39.31 -65.72
CA ARG A 76 -22.86 -39.70 -64.30
C ARG A 76 -24.23 -39.75 -63.62
N ALA A 77 -24.34 -40.56 -62.58
CA ALA A 77 -25.51 -40.56 -61.70
C ALA A 77 -25.14 -40.77 -60.24
N THR A 78 -25.99 -40.24 -59.35
CA THR A 78 -26.01 -40.58 -57.93
C THR A 78 -27.23 -41.46 -57.67
N VAL A 79 -26.99 -42.65 -57.13
CA VAL A 79 -28.01 -43.64 -56.81
C VAL A 79 -28.21 -43.66 -55.29
N LYS A 80 -29.45 -43.58 -54.84
CA LYS A 80 -29.82 -43.58 -53.43
C LYS A 80 -30.81 -44.68 -53.14
N LEU A 81 -30.57 -45.44 -52.08
CA LEU A 81 -31.59 -46.28 -51.44
C LEU A 81 -32.20 -45.49 -50.29
N ILE A 82 -33.51 -45.30 -50.30
CA ILE A 82 -34.23 -44.45 -49.35
C ILE A 82 -35.27 -45.31 -48.64
N ASP A 83 -35.26 -45.31 -47.30
CA ASP A 83 -36.32 -45.90 -46.47
C ASP A 83 -37.59 -45.06 -46.63
N LEU A 84 -38.70 -45.66 -47.03
CA LEU A 84 -39.96 -44.96 -47.26
C LEU A 84 -40.75 -44.71 -45.98
N ASP A 85 -40.48 -45.48 -44.92
CA ASP A 85 -41.13 -45.30 -43.63
C ASP A 85 -40.49 -44.12 -42.89
N THR A 86 -39.16 -43.90 -43.01
CA THR A 86 -38.45 -42.77 -42.37
C THR A 86 -38.03 -41.63 -43.30
N ASN A 87 -38.03 -41.88 -44.61
CA ASN A 87 -37.47 -41.01 -45.65
C ASN A 87 -35.94 -40.83 -45.55
N ASP A 88 -35.24 -41.67 -44.79
CA ASP A 88 -33.78 -41.64 -44.66
C ASP A 88 -33.07 -42.26 -45.86
N VAL A 89 -31.96 -41.65 -46.28
CA VAL A 89 -31.09 -42.21 -47.30
C VAL A 89 -30.16 -43.23 -46.64
N ILE A 90 -30.43 -44.52 -46.86
CA ILE A 90 -29.66 -45.63 -46.28
C ILE A 90 -28.32 -45.83 -47.02
N ILE A 91 -28.35 -45.71 -48.34
CA ILE A 91 -27.16 -45.87 -49.19
C ILE A 91 -27.10 -44.74 -50.20
N THR A 92 -25.90 -44.24 -50.49
CA THR A 92 -25.62 -43.34 -51.62
C THR A 92 -24.40 -43.83 -52.38
N GLU A 93 -24.54 -44.02 -53.69
CA GLU A 93 -23.44 -44.36 -54.59
C GLU A 93 -23.38 -43.41 -55.77
N THR A 94 -22.19 -43.22 -56.35
CA THR A 94 -22.01 -42.43 -57.57
C THR A 94 -21.39 -43.31 -58.65
N VAL A 95 -22.02 -43.31 -59.82
CA VAL A 95 -21.64 -44.14 -60.97
C VAL A 95 -21.47 -43.27 -62.22
N SER A 96 -20.72 -43.78 -63.20
CA SER A 96 -20.54 -43.15 -64.51
C SER A 96 -20.86 -44.13 -65.63
N GLY A 97 -21.62 -43.71 -66.63
CA GLY A 97 -22.08 -44.60 -67.70
C GLY A 97 -22.97 -45.72 -67.16
N TYR A 98 -22.76 -46.92 -67.69
CA TYR A 98 -23.32 -48.17 -67.19
C TYR A 98 -22.55 -48.68 -65.97
N ALA A 99 -23.25 -49.01 -64.89
CA ALA A 99 -22.69 -49.65 -63.70
C ALA A 99 -23.66 -50.67 -63.10
N GLU A 100 -23.12 -51.79 -62.61
CA GLU A 100 -23.82 -52.76 -61.77
C GLU A 100 -23.47 -52.50 -60.30
N ILE A 101 -24.48 -52.55 -59.43
CA ILE A 101 -24.38 -52.29 -57.99
C ILE A 101 -25.01 -53.45 -57.25
N SER A 102 -24.40 -53.85 -56.14
CA SER A 102 -24.84 -54.99 -55.34
C SER A 102 -24.81 -54.64 -53.86
N TRP A 103 -25.99 -54.64 -53.23
CA TRP A 103 -26.19 -54.29 -51.83
C TRP A 103 -26.62 -55.50 -51.02
N ASP A 104 -25.69 -56.05 -50.24
CA ASP A 104 -25.99 -57.09 -49.27
C ASP A 104 -26.78 -56.49 -48.10
N THR A 105 -28.03 -56.91 -47.94
CA THR A 105 -28.96 -56.32 -46.96
C THR A 105 -28.48 -56.51 -45.52
N LEU A 106 -27.78 -57.60 -45.22
CA LEU A 106 -27.23 -57.85 -43.90
C LEU A 106 -25.95 -57.05 -43.66
N ALA A 107 -25.01 -57.09 -44.61
CA ALA A 107 -23.71 -56.43 -44.46
C ALA A 107 -23.82 -54.90 -44.43
N LEU A 108 -24.81 -54.34 -45.13
CA LEU A 108 -25.04 -52.90 -45.21
C LEU A 108 -26.12 -52.41 -44.24
N GLY A 109 -26.70 -53.30 -43.43
CA GLY A 109 -27.70 -52.95 -42.43
C GLY A 109 -29.02 -52.43 -43.02
N ILE A 110 -29.40 -52.89 -44.21
CA ILE A 110 -30.71 -52.59 -44.82
C ILE A 110 -31.75 -53.46 -44.13
N LYS A 111 -32.39 -52.90 -43.10
CA LYS A 111 -33.35 -53.62 -42.23
C LYS A 111 -34.65 -53.97 -42.97
N PRO A 112 -35.49 -54.87 -42.43
CA PRO A 112 -36.81 -55.10 -43.00
C PRO A 112 -37.68 -53.83 -43.00
N SER A 113 -38.01 -53.28 -44.16
CA SER A 113 -38.84 -52.06 -44.32
C SER A 113 -39.23 -51.87 -45.81
N ASN A 114 -39.96 -50.79 -46.10
CA ASN A 114 -40.25 -50.31 -47.43
C ASN A 114 -39.16 -49.35 -47.90
N TYR A 115 -38.64 -49.53 -49.10
CA TYR A 115 -37.58 -48.74 -49.71
C TYR A 115 -37.95 -48.23 -51.10
N THR A 116 -37.26 -47.20 -51.56
CA THR A 116 -37.24 -46.77 -52.96
C THR A 116 -35.81 -46.51 -53.43
N ILE A 117 -35.61 -46.61 -54.74
CA ILE A 117 -34.37 -46.17 -55.39
C ILE A 117 -34.64 -44.84 -56.09
N SER A 118 -33.82 -43.83 -55.77
CA SER A 118 -33.73 -42.59 -56.54
C SER A 118 -32.40 -42.52 -57.28
N VAL A 119 -32.45 -42.24 -58.58
CA VAL A 119 -31.31 -42.05 -59.46
C VAL A 119 -31.33 -40.60 -59.95
N PHE A 120 -30.34 -39.83 -59.54
CA PHE A 120 -30.11 -38.47 -60.02
C PHE A 120 -29.02 -38.49 -61.09
N ALA A 121 -29.40 -38.43 -62.37
CA ALA A 121 -28.48 -38.39 -63.49
C ALA A 121 -28.10 -36.96 -63.86
N SER A 122 -26.85 -36.76 -64.24
CA SER A 122 -26.35 -35.46 -64.69
C SER A 122 -25.37 -35.62 -65.84
N THR A 123 -25.32 -34.59 -66.67
CA THR A 123 -24.30 -34.35 -67.69
C THR A 123 -23.66 -32.99 -67.43
N THR A 124 -22.79 -32.53 -68.31
CA THR A 124 -22.21 -31.18 -68.20
C THR A 124 -23.25 -30.06 -68.31
N THR A 125 -24.42 -30.29 -68.90
CA THR A 125 -25.41 -29.25 -69.23
C THR A 125 -26.80 -29.50 -68.64
N ASP A 126 -27.16 -30.76 -68.39
CA ASP A 126 -28.52 -31.17 -68.06
C ASP A 126 -28.56 -32.18 -66.90
N THR A 127 -29.66 -32.19 -66.16
CA THR A 127 -29.90 -33.10 -65.03
C THR A 127 -31.30 -33.72 -65.12
N ASN A 128 -31.45 -34.96 -64.66
CA ASN A 128 -32.72 -35.66 -64.60
C ASN A 128 -32.78 -36.53 -63.34
N GLU A 129 -33.96 -36.72 -62.76
CA GLU A 129 -34.16 -37.59 -61.59
C GLU A 129 -35.23 -38.64 -61.90
N MET A 130 -34.94 -39.88 -61.53
CA MET A 130 -35.89 -40.97 -61.51
C MET A 130 -36.01 -41.48 -60.08
N ASN A 131 -37.21 -41.49 -59.51
CA ASN A 131 -37.51 -42.19 -58.26
C ASN A 131 -38.57 -43.24 -58.54
N ILE A 132 -38.26 -44.52 -58.33
CA ILE A 132 -39.18 -45.59 -58.73
C ILE A 132 -40.53 -45.52 -58.00
N ASN A 133 -40.59 -44.94 -56.80
CA ASN A 133 -41.83 -44.73 -56.05
C ASN A 133 -42.68 -43.55 -56.57
N ILE A 134 -42.15 -42.74 -57.49
CA ILE A 134 -42.85 -41.60 -58.09
C ILE A 134 -43.13 -41.90 -59.56
N LYS A 135 -44.36 -42.33 -59.85
CA LYS A 135 -44.85 -42.68 -61.21
C LYS A 135 -44.43 -41.69 -62.29
N SER A 136 -44.60 -40.39 -62.05
CA SER A 136 -44.33 -39.34 -63.05
C SER A 136 -42.86 -39.24 -63.47
N THR A 137 -41.94 -39.83 -62.71
CA THR A 137 -40.50 -39.86 -63.01
C THR A 137 -40.05 -41.11 -63.76
N VAL A 138 -40.97 -42.04 -64.05
CA VAL A 138 -40.73 -43.28 -64.79
C VAL A 138 -41.60 -43.28 -66.05
N ASN A 139 -40.98 -43.39 -67.23
CA ASN A 139 -41.66 -43.39 -68.51
C ASN A 139 -42.11 -44.79 -68.98
N SER A 140 -41.44 -45.87 -68.57
CA SER A 140 -41.85 -47.26 -68.86
C SER A 140 -41.19 -48.28 -67.93
N VAL A 141 -41.84 -49.44 -67.72
CA VAL A 141 -41.30 -50.59 -66.96
C VAL A 141 -41.38 -51.91 -67.77
N THR A 142 -40.42 -52.83 -67.66
CA THR A 142 -40.54 -54.17 -68.31
C THR A 142 -41.63 -55.05 -67.68
N ASN A 143 -42.22 -55.96 -68.47
CA ASN A 143 -43.31 -56.88 -68.10
C ASN A 143 -44.66 -56.21 -67.75
N GLU A 144 -44.91 -55.02 -68.30
CA GLU A 144 -46.13 -54.25 -68.07
C GLU A 144 -47.37 -54.79 -68.82
N GLY A 145 -48.45 -55.08 -68.09
CA GLY A 145 -49.81 -55.07 -68.62
C GLY A 145 -50.60 -54.03 -67.85
N ASP A 146 -50.85 -52.87 -68.46
CA ASP A 146 -51.58 -51.69 -67.96
C ASP A 146 -51.40 -51.37 -66.45
N TRP A 147 -50.68 -50.30 -66.10
CA TRP A 147 -50.61 -49.78 -64.71
C TRP A 147 -52.03 -49.67 -64.10
N VAL A 148 -52.40 -50.60 -63.22
CA VAL A 148 -53.79 -50.72 -62.75
C VAL A 148 -54.18 -49.63 -61.73
N ASN A 149 -53.25 -48.81 -61.24
CA ASN A 149 -53.54 -47.67 -60.38
C ASN A 149 -52.82 -46.39 -60.83
N ASP A 150 -53.57 -45.29 -60.97
CA ASP A 150 -53.11 -44.12 -61.72
C ASP A 150 -52.14 -43.19 -60.95
N THR A 151 -51.81 -43.47 -59.69
CA THR A 151 -51.10 -42.49 -58.84
C THR A 151 -49.88 -42.98 -58.05
N SER A 152 -49.61 -44.29 -57.89
CA SER A 152 -48.51 -44.81 -57.06
C SER A 152 -47.39 -45.46 -57.87
N GLY A 153 -46.12 -45.10 -57.62
CA GLY A 153 -44.96 -45.78 -58.22
C GLY A 153 -44.65 -47.14 -57.58
N TYR A 154 -43.45 -47.67 -57.83
CA TYR A 154 -42.94 -48.92 -57.26
C TYR A 154 -42.20 -48.71 -55.95
N LYS A 155 -42.35 -49.66 -55.02
CA LYS A 155 -41.52 -49.76 -53.82
C LYS A 155 -40.80 -51.10 -53.75
N ILE A 156 -39.63 -51.09 -53.13
CA ILE A 156 -38.90 -52.29 -52.76
C ILE A 156 -39.29 -52.64 -51.33
N VAL A 157 -39.77 -53.84 -51.09
CA VAL A 157 -40.09 -54.34 -49.75
C VAL A 157 -39.02 -55.36 -49.40
N VAL A 158 -38.22 -55.03 -48.38
CA VAL A 158 -37.30 -55.98 -47.76
C VAL A 158 -38.09 -56.69 -46.66
N ASN A 159 -38.49 -57.93 -46.92
CA ASN A 159 -39.23 -58.73 -45.94
C ASN A 159 -38.28 -59.27 -44.88
N PRO A 160 -38.76 -59.53 -43.66
CA PRO A 160 -38.01 -60.36 -42.75
C PRO A 160 -37.78 -61.76 -43.33
N LYS A 161 -36.62 -62.36 -43.04
CA LYS A 161 -36.17 -63.65 -43.58
C LYS A 161 -37.15 -64.80 -43.33
N GLU A 162 -37.85 -64.76 -42.20
CA GLU A 162 -38.92 -65.69 -41.89
C GLU A 162 -40.24 -64.91 -41.78
N VAL A 163 -41.30 -65.49 -42.36
CA VAL A 163 -42.63 -64.88 -42.36
C VAL A 163 -43.08 -64.61 -40.91
N ASN A 164 -43.53 -63.39 -40.64
CA ASN A 164 -43.95 -62.90 -39.31
C ASN A 164 -42.85 -62.76 -38.26
N GLN A 165 -41.56 -62.67 -38.62
CA GLN A 165 -40.46 -62.41 -37.67
C GLN A 165 -39.81 -61.03 -37.91
N PRO A 166 -40.43 -59.92 -37.44
CA PRO A 166 -39.80 -58.59 -37.51
C PRO A 166 -38.50 -58.52 -36.68
N GLU A 167 -37.67 -57.50 -36.89
CA GLU A 167 -36.48 -57.26 -36.06
C GLU A 167 -36.80 -56.24 -34.97
N ILE A 168 -36.47 -56.56 -33.71
CA ILE A 168 -36.72 -55.71 -32.54
C ILE A 168 -35.39 -55.43 -31.84
N THR A 169 -35.14 -54.18 -31.45
CA THR A 169 -33.99 -53.80 -30.61
C THR A 169 -34.46 -52.95 -29.45
N LEU A 170 -33.92 -53.18 -28.25
CA LEU A 170 -34.26 -52.45 -27.02
C LEU A 170 -33.01 -51.84 -26.40
N THR A 171 -33.11 -50.64 -25.83
CA THR A 171 -32.00 -49.95 -25.16
C THR A 171 -32.52 -49.15 -23.96
N LEU A 172 -31.94 -49.39 -22.79
CA LEU A 172 -32.19 -48.60 -21.59
C LEU A 172 -31.49 -47.25 -21.71
N LYS A 173 -32.22 -46.16 -21.51
CA LYS A 173 -31.71 -44.79 -21.70
C LYS A 173 -31.25 -44.12 -20.42
N ASN A 174 -31.71 -44.60 -19.26
CA ASN A 174 -31.32 -44.04 -17.96
C ASN A 174 -29.78 -43.99 -17.82
N PRO A 175 -29.20 -42.82 -17.47
CA PRO A 175 -27.75 -42.64 -17.35
C PRO A 175 -27.19 -43.35 -16.12
N THR A 176 -28.03 -43.53 -15.09
CA THR A 176 -27.71 -44.21 -13.84
C THR A 176 -28.47 -45.53 -13.75
N THR A 177 -27.73 -46.60 -13.45
CA THR A 177 -28.26 -47.92 -13.15
C THR A 177 -27.59 -48.45 -11.88
N PRO A 178 -28.32 -48.94 -10.87
CA PRO A 178 -29.79 -49.09 -10.82
C PRO A 178 -30.55 -47.75 -10.82
N VAL A 179 -31.77 -47.75 -11.36
CA VAL A 179 -32.68 -46.59 -11.35
C VAL A 179 -33.25 -46.43 -9.93
N ALA A 180 -33.25 -45.20 -9.40
CA ALA A 180 -33.80 -44.96 -8.07
C ALA A 180 -35.33 -45.03 -8.08
N LYS A 181 -35.89 -45.50 -6.97
CA LYS A 181 -37.34 -45.47 -6.74
C LYS A 181 -37.88 -44.05 -6.90
N GLY A 182 -38.92 -43.92 -7.70
CA GLY A 182 -39.59 -42.66 -8.05
C GLY A 182 -39.06 -41.98 -9.30
N ASP A 183 -37.94 -42.45 -9.89
CA ASP A 183 -37.52 -42.02 -11.23
C ASP A 183 -38.24 -42.83 -12.32
N LEU A 184 -38.33 -42.27 -13.52
CA LEU A 184 -38.86 -42.92 -14.71
C LEU A 184 -37.78 -43.80 -15.35
N VAL A 185 -38.06 -45.10 -15.51
CA VAL A 185 -37.24 -45.96 -16.38
C VAL A 185 -37.63 -45.67 -17.82
N VAL A 186 -36.68 -45.32 -18.68
CA VAL A 186 -36.92 -45.00 -20.09
C VAL A 186 -36.22 -46.01 -20.97
N ILE A 187 -37.00 -46.71 -21.79
CA ILE A 187 -36.53 -47.71 -22.74
C ILE A 187 -36.90 -47.25 -24.15
N GLU A 188 -35.88 -47.07 -24.98
CA GLU A 188 -36.02 -46.82 -26.39
C GLU A 188 -35.98 -48.14 -27.14
N GLY A 189 -36.85 -48.31 -28.13
CA GLY A 189 -36.82 -49.49 -28.98
C GLY A 189 -37.08 -49.18 -30.44
N TYR A 190 -36.73 -50.14 -31.30
CA TYR A 190 -37.00 -50.09 -32.74
C TYR A 190 -37.66 -51.38 -33.19
N ILE A 191 -38.60 -51.28 -34.14
CA ILE A 191 -39.28 -52.41 -34.77
C ILE A 191 -39.18 -52.25 -36.28
N TYR A 192 -38.54 -53.21 -36.95
CA TYR A 192 -38.40 -53.25 -38.40
C TYR A 192 -39.21 -54.41 -38.97
N GLY A 193 -39.99 -54.17 -40.02
CA GLY A 193 -40.87 -55.16 -40.65
C GLY A 193 -42.23 -55.33 -39.98
N ALA A 194 -42.56 -54.51 -38.97
CA ALA A 194 -43.89 -54.41 -38.35
C ALA A 194 -44.11 -53.00 -37.79
N THR A 195 -45.37 -52.58 -37.67
CA THR A 195 -45.73 -51.24 -37.16
C THR A 195 -46.21 -51.25 -35.70
N GLN A 196 -46.39 -52.44 -35.12
CA GLN A 196 -46.95 -52.62 -33.78
C GLN A 196 -46.28 -53.78 -33.05
N ALA A 197 -46.22 -53.69 -31.73
CA ALA A 197 -45.77 -54.76 -30.84
C ALA A 197 -46.57 -54.76 -29.54
N TYR A 198 -46.57 -55.89 -28.85
CA TYR A 198 -47.10 -56.00 -27.49
C TYR A 198 -45.96 -56.02 -26.49
N TYR A 199 -46.17 -55.52 -25.28
CA TYR A 199 -45.19 -55.65 -24.20
C TYR A 199 -45.74 -56.34 -22.95
N ASN A 200 -44.80 -56.77 -22.12
CA ASN A 200 -45.04 -57.27 -20.78
C ASN A 200 -43.85 -56.89 -19.90
N VAL A 201 -44.13 -56.38 -18.69
CA VAL A 201 -43.11 -56.13 -17.66
C VAL A 201 -43.19 -57.24 -16.62
N THR A 202 -42.05 -57.85 -16.27
CA THR A 202 -41.96 -58.84 -15.19
C THR A 202 -40.93 -58.38 -14.15
N GLY A 203 -41.12 -58.76 -12.90
CA GLY A 203 -40.23 -58.35 -11.81
C GLY A 203 -40.82 -58.65 -10.44
N PRO A 204 -40.15 -58.21 -9.36
CA PRO A 204 -40.61 -58.39 -8.00
C PRO A 204 -41.72 -57.40 -7.63
N TYR A 205 -42.89 -57.56 -8.22
CA TYR A 205 -44.11 -56.81 -7.91
C TYR A 205 -45.34 -57.72 -7.95
N ASN A 206 -46.45 -57.28 -7.36
CA ASN A 206 -47.68 -58.06 -7.24
C ASN A 206 -48.49 -58.05 -8.55
N THR A 207 -48.17 -58.97 -9.46
CA THR A 207 -48.86 -59.12 -10.76
C THR A 207 -50.35 -59.43 -10.63
N SER A 208 -50.85 -59.88 -9.46
CA SER A 208 -52.28 -60.14 -9.27
C SER A 208 -53.14 -58.87 -9.25
N LYS A 209 -52.51 -57.71 -9.08
CA LYS A 209 -53.15 -56.39 -9.16
C LYS A 209 -53.31 -55.88 -10.59
N ILE A 210 -52.66 -56.51 -11.58
CA ILE A 210 -52.88 -56.21 -12.99
C ILE A 210 -54.25 -56.78 -13.40
N VAL A 211 -55.20 -55.89 -13.69
CA VAL A 211 -56.54 -56.27 -14.15
C VAL A 211 -56.54 -56.31 -15.68
N GLY A 212 -56.95 -57.43 -16.27
CA GLY A 212 -57.12 -57.54 -17.73
C GLY A 212 -55.83 -57.57 -18.56
N GLY A 213 -54.65 -57.58 -17.92
CA GLY A 213 -53.37 -57.41 -18.61
C GLY A 213 -53.04 -55.96 -18.94
N ASN A 214 -53.68 -55.01 -18.25
CA ASN A 214 -53.48 -53.58 -18.43
C ASN A 214 -52.29 -53.05 -17.64
N TYR A 215 -51.32 -52.46 -18.34
CA TYR A 215 -50.11 -51.87 -17.76
C TYR A 215 -50.13 -50.32 -17.75
N SER A 216 -51.20 -49.68 -18.23
CA SER A 216 -51.27 -48.23 -18.47
C SER A 216 -51.11 -47.37 -17.20
N ASP A 217 -51.32 -47.96 -16.03
CA ASP A 217 -51.16 -47.26 -14.75
C ASP A 217 -49.69 -46.85 -14.52
N PHE A 218 -48.76 -47.75 -14.85
CA PHE A 218 -47.33 -47.59 -14.58
C PHE A 218 -46.46 -47.65 -15.84
N VAL A 219 -47.02 -47.84 -17.02
CA VAL A 219 -46.30 -47.77 -18.30
C VAL A 219 -46.81 -46.61 -19.14
N LEU A 220 -45.88 -45.76 -19.58
CA LEU A 220 -46.08 -44.68 -20.53
C LEU A 220 -45.64 -45.17 -21.92
N GLU A 221 -46.53 -45.12 -22.90
CA GLU A 221 -46.27 -45.55 -24.28
C GLU A 221 -46.54 -44.41 -25.27
N ASN A 222 -45.80 -44.38 -26.37
CA ASN A 222 -46.08 -43.47 -27.48
C ASN A 222 -47.11 -44.11 -28.45
N GLY A 223 -48.41 -43.91 -28.21
CA GLY A 223 -49.49 -44.43 -29.05
C GLY A 223 -50.86 -44.38 -28.37
N ALA A 224 -51.96 -44.34 -29.13
CA ALA A 224 -53.30 -44.04 -28.61
C ALA A 224 -53.92 -45.14 -27.72
N ALA A 225 -53.98 -44.86 -26.42
CA ALA A 225 -55.04 -44.97 -25.39
C ALA A 225 -56.12 -46.09 -25.35
N ASP A 226 -56.25 -47.00 -26.32
CA ASP A 226 -57.45 -47.87 -26.36
C ASP A 226 -57.16 -49.39 -26.29
N ASN A 227 -55.90 -49.85 -26.26
CA ASN A 227 -55.55 -51.27 -26.11
C ASN A 227 -54.35 -51.52 -25.17
N ASP A 228 -54.59 -52.34 -24.14
CA ASP A 228 -53.91 -52.46 -22.84
C ASP A 228 -52.45 -52.96 -22.75
N ASN A 229 -51.70 -53.04 -23.84
CA ASN A 229 -50.24 -53.27 -23.84
C ASN A 229 -49.63 -53.17 -25.26
N LEU A 230 -50.17 -52.28 -26.08
CA LEU A 230 -49.84 -52.17 -27.50
C LEU A 230 -48.95 -50.97 -27.79
N ILE A 231 -47.73 -51.23 -28.24
CA ILE A 231 -46.83 -50.21 -28.78
C ILE A 231 -47.12 -50.03 -30.26
N SER A 232 -47.14 -48.78 -30.70
CA SER A 232 -47.06 -48.43 -32.12
C SER A 232 -45.76 -47.68 -32.38
N VAL A 233 -45.11 -47.96 -33.52
CA VAL A 233 -43.94 -47.17 -33.94
C VAL A 233 -44.37 -45.73 -34.21
N GLN A 234 -43.52 -44.76 -33.85
CA GLN A 234 -43.78 -43.35 -34.10
C GLN A 234 -43.84 -43.13 -35.62
N SER A 235 -44.84 -42.38 -36.08
CA SER A 235 -45.03 -42.11 -37.52
C SER A 235 -43.79 -41.48 -38.13
N GLY A 236 -43.35 -41.97 -39.30
CA GLY A 236 -42.13 -41.49 -39.94
C GLY A 236 -40.85 -42.08 -39.36
N THR A 237 -40.93 -43.12 -38.52
CA THR A 237 -39.79 -43.75 -37.86
C THR A 237 -40.03 -45.26 -37.69
N HIS A 238 -38.98 -45.97 -37.27
CA HIS A 238 -39.08 -47.33 -36.72
C HIS A 238 -39.04 -47.35 -35.18
N LYS A 239 -39.03 -46.17 -34.54
CA LYS A 239 -38.77 -45.99 -33.11
C LYS A 239 -40.06 -46.06 -32.28
N PHE A 240 -39.93 -46.59 -31.07
CA PHE A 240 -40.91 -46.43 -30.00
C PHE A 240 -40.20 -46.14 -28.67
N GLU A 241 -40.95 -45.68 -27.68
CA GLU A 241 -40.44 -45.42 -26.33
C GLU A 241 -41.43 -45.95 -25.30
N ILE A 242 -40.88 -46.57 -24.26
CA ILE A 242 -41.61 -47.04 -23.09
C ILE A 242 -41.00 -46.37 -21.85
N GLY A 243 -41.83 -45.64 -21.11
CA GLY A 243 -41.53 -45.18 -19.76
C GLY A 243 -42.15 -46.10 -18.72
N ILE A 244 -41.44 -46.49 -17.67
CA ILE A 244 -42.00 -47.27 -16.55
C ILE A 244 -41.91 -46.43 -15.28
N LYS A 245 -43.08 -46.08 -14.73
CA LYS A 245 -43.26 -45.28 -13.52
C LYS A 245 -42.96 -46.12 -12.28
N THR A 246 -41.78 -45.92 -11.70
CA THR A 246 -41.35 -46.73 -10.56
C THR A 246 -42.06 -46.36 -9.26
N ASP A 247 -42.53 -45.11 -9.10
CA ASP A 247 -43.38 -44.70 -7.97
C ASP A 247 -44.70 -45.49 -7.91
N VAL A 248 -45.42 -45.59 -9.04
CA VAL A 248 -46.68 -46.33 -9.14
C VAL A 248 -46.44 -47.82 -8.91
N LEU A 249 -45.37 -48.39 -9.46
CA LEU A 249 -45.01 -49.79 -9.22
C LEU A 249 -44.86 -50.08 -7.71
N PHE A 250 -44.16 -49.23 -6.97
CA PHE A 250 -43.92 -49.45 -5.55
C PHE A 250 -45.15 -49.13 -4.69
N ASN A 251 -45.90 -48.07 -5.01
CA ASN A 251 -47.02 -47.62 -4.20
C ASN A 251 -48.28 -48.46 -4.41
N ASP A 252 -48.60 -48.80 -5.65
CA ASP A 252 -49.87 -49.45 -6.01
C ASP A 252 -49.69 -50.95 -6.25
N TYR A 253 -48.51 -51.39 -6.70
CA TYR A 253 -48.24 -52.77 -7.12
C TYR A 253 -47.36 -53.57 -6.15
N ASP A 254 -47.14 -53.10 -4.93
CA ASP A 254 -46.32 -53.75 -3.88
C ASP A 254 -44.92 -54.17 -4.40
N ALA A 255 -44.32 -53.36 -5.26
CA ALA A 255 -43.02 -53.66 -5.84
C ALA A 255 -41.88 -53.54 -4.81
N THR A 256 -40.79 -54.29 -5.02
CA THR A 256 -39.58 -54.22 -4.19
C THR A 256 -38.35 -54.02 -5.06
N SER A 257 -37.31 -53.38 -4.51
CA SER A 257 -36.01 -53.25 -5.18
C SER A 257 -35.49 -54.59 -5.72
N GLY A 258 -34.96 -54.57 -6.96
CA GLY A 258 -34.55 -55.79 -7.66
C GLY A 258 -34.46 -55.63 -9.18
N THR A 259 -34.34 -56.78 -9.87
CA THR A 259 -34.26 -56.84 -11.34
C THR A 259 -35.65 -57.02 -11.95
N TYR A 260 -35.95 -56.17 -12.92
CA TYR A 260 -37.15 -56.17 -13.73
C TYR A 260 -36.76 -56.46 -15.18
N LYS A 261 -37.73 -56.94 -15.96
CA LYS A 261 -37.54 -57.26 -17.37
C LYS A 261 -38.74 -56.77 -18.17
N LEU A 262 -38.45 -55.94 -19.17
CA LEU A 262 -39.40 -55.62 -20.23
C LEU A 262 -39.21 -56.62 -21.37
N THR A 263 -40.30 -57.21 -21.81
CA THR A 263 -40.36 -58.08 -22.99
C THR A 263 -41.27 -57.44 -24.02
N VAL A 264 -40.78 -57.29 -25.26
CA VAL A 264 -41.53 -56.75 -26.41
C VAL A 264 -41.65 -57.83 -27.47
N LYS A 265 -42.88 -58.07 -27.93
CA LYS A 265 -43.22 -59.12 -28.90
C LYS A 265 -43.96 -58.54 -30.11
N SER A 266 -43.47 -58.82 -31.32
CA SER A 266 -44.15 -58.49 -32.58
C SER A 266 -44.11 -59.70 -33.50
N GLY A 267 -45.27 -60.15 -33.98
CA GLY A 267 -45.38 -61.43 -34.70
C GLY A 267 -44.86 -62.60 -33.86
N GLU A 268 -43.91 -63.35 -34.41
CA GLU A 268 -43.21 -64.45 -33.73
C GLU A 268 -41.88 -64.03 -33.08
N THR A 269 -41.44 -62.77 -33.26
CA THR A 269 -40.22 -62.24 -32.63
C THR A 269 -40.51 -61.71 -31.23
N GLU A 270 -39.65 -62.06 -30.29
CA GLU A 270 -39.66 -61.55 -28.91
C GLU A 270 -38.25 -61.11 -28.52
N GLU A 271 -38.14 -59.88 -28.01
CA GLU A 271 -36.90 -59.32 -27.48
C GLU A 271 -37.12 -58.83 -26.04
N SER A 272 -36.09 -58.90 -25.19
CA SER A 272 -36.22 -58.50 -23.79
C SER A 272 -35.02 -57.70 -23.31
N ILE A 273 -35.25 -56.77 -22.40
CA ILE A 273 -34.21 -56.02 -21.70
C ILE A 273 -34.45 -56.08 -20.19
N GLU A 274 -33.38 -56.30 -19.43
CA GLU A 274 -33.40 -56.27 -17.97
C GLU A 274 -32.90 -54.92 -17.45
N PHE A 275 -33.52 -54.43 -16.39
CA PHE A 275 -33.12 -53.21 -15.68
C PHE A 275 -33.30 -53.40 -14.17
N GLN A 276 -32.58 -52.61 -13.37
CA GLN A 276 -32.62 -52.70 -11.91
C GLN A 276 -33.25 -51.45 -11.32
N ILE A 277 -34.13 -51.63 -10.33
CA ILE A 277 -34.65 -50.56 -9.49
C ILE A 277 -34.11 -50.75 -8.07
N THR A 278 -33.66 -49.67 -7.44
CA THR A 278 -33.17 -49.66 -6.06
C THR A 278 -33.87 -48.59 -5.22
N ASP A 279 -33.74 -48.67 -3.90
CA ASP A 279 -34.32 -47.70 -2.99
C ASP A 279 -33.61 -46.34 -3.15
N LEU A 280 -34.34 -45.26 -2.85
CA LEU A 280 -33.76 -43.92 -2.86
C LEU A 280 -32.75 -43.79 -1.72
N THR A 281 -31.64 -43.12 -1.95
CA THR A 281 -30.54 -42.93 -0.99
C THR A 281 -30.08 -41.49 -1.01
N ILE A 282 -29.61 -41.00 0.14
CA ILE A 282 -29.02 -39.67 0.28
C ILE A 282 -27.95 -39.72 1.38
N ASN A 283 -26.86 -38.97 1.21
CA ASN A 283 -25.99 -38.56 2.30
C ASN A 283 -25.99 -37.04 2.42
N LEU A 284 -25.70 -36.55 3.62
CA LEU A 284 -25.58 -35.13 3.91
C LEU A 284 -24.30 -34.89 4.70
N GLU A 285 -23.49 -33.96 4.22
CA GLU A 285 -22.27 -33.48 4.85
C GLU A 285 -22.33 -31.97 5.00
N ILE A 286 -21.49 -31.48 5.91
CA ILE A 286 -21.30 -30.06 6.19
C ILE A 286 -19.80 -29.79 6.19
N GLU A 287 -19.38 -28.67 5.60
CA GLU A 287 -17.97 -28.31 5.43
C GLU A 287 -17.15 -28.39 6.74
N LYS A 288 -17.78 -28.06 7.87
CA LYS A 288 -17.18 -28.10 9.22
C LYS A 288 -18.26 -28.34 10.27
N ASP A 289 -17.87 -29.01 11.36
CA ASP A 289 -18.75 -29.36 12.48
C ASP A 289 -19.02 -28.19 13.45
N THR A 290 -18.32 -27.06 13.28
CA THR A 290 -18.44 -25.87 14.12
C THR A 290 -18.48 -24.62 13.25
N VAL A 291 -19.52 -23.82 13.38
CA VAL A 291 -19.74 -22.57 12.62
C VAL A 291 -20.01 -21.40 13.57
N ARG A 292 -19.61 -20.18 13.23
CA ARG A 292 -19.94 -18.98 14.00
C ARG A 292 -21.15 -18.27 13.41
N LEU A 293 -21.94 -17.58 14.24
CA LEU A 293 -22.95 -16.67 13.70
C LEU A 293 -22.30 -15.61 12.81
N GLY A 294 -22.93 -15.31 11.67
CA GLY A 294 -22.44 -14.45 10.60
C GLY A 294 -21.50 -15.14 9.61
N GLU A 295 -21.11 -16.38 9.87
CA GLU A 295 -20.31 -17.20 8.97
C GLU A 295 -21.21 -17.91 7.93
N GLU A 296 -20.63 -18.16 6.75
CA GLU A 296 -21.26 -18.92 5.67
C GLU A 296 -20.65 -20.32 5.63
N ILE A 297 -21.48 -21.31 5.36
CA ILE A 297 -21.07 -22.72 5.30
C ILE A 297 -21.86 -23.44 4.23
N SER A 298 -21.21 -24.42 3.59
CA SER A 298 -21.86 -25.27 2.59
C SER A 298 -22.36 -26.58 3.20
N PHE A 299 -23.60 -26.92 2.88
CA PHE A 299 -24.16 -28.26 2.99
C PHE A 299 -24.04 -28.93 1.63
N TYR A 300 -23.58 -30.17 1.59
CA TYR A 300 -23.40 -30.89 0.33
C TYR A 300 -23.60 -32.39 0.54
N GLY A 301 -23.84 -33.10 -0.55
CA GLY A 301 -24.03 -34.54 -0.50
C GLY A 301 -24.26 -35.13 -1.88
N THR A 302 -24.70 -36.38 -1.88
CA THR A 302 -25.02 -37.16 -3.06
C THR A 302 -26.32 -37.94 -2.84
N THR A 303 -27.03 -38.19 -3.92
CA THR A 303 -28.20 -39.08 -3.97
C THR A 303 -28.10 -39.96 -5.21
N ASN A 304 -28.85 -41.06 -5.26
CA ASN A 304 -28.98 -41.86 -6.48
C ASN A 304 -30.17 -41.44 -7.37
N ALA A 305 -30.91 -40.39 -7.00
CA ALA A 305 -31.92 -39.80 -7.87
C ALA A 305 -31.33 -39.32 -9.20
N ALA A 306 -32.12 -39.36 -10.28
CA ALA A 306 -31.74 -38.81 -11.57
C ALA A 306 -31.53 -37.28 -11.51
N GLU A 307 -30.78 -36.76 -12.49
CA GLU A 307 -30.51 -35.33 -12.66
C GLU A 307 -31.81 -34.51 -12.67
N SER A 308 -31.85 -33.44 -11.87
CA SER A 308 -33.02 -32.58 -11.77
C SER A 308 -33.41 -31.97 -13.12
N GLY A 309 -34.67 -32.14 -13.50
CA GLY A 309 -35.22 -31.63 -14.76
C GLY A 309 -34.90 -32.47 -15.98
N SER A 310 -34.38 -33.69 -15.79
CA SER A 310 -34.15 -34.66 -16.87
C SER A 310 -35.44 -35.31 -17.36
N ASP A 311 -35.37 -36.04 -18.48
CA ASP A 311 -36.47 -36.88 -18.98
C ASP A 311 -36.78 -38.09 -18.07
N TYR A 312 -35.99 -38.28 -17.01
CA TYR A 312 -36.16 -39.36 -16.03
C TYR A 312 -36.95 -38.92 -14.79
N ASP A 313 -37.34 -37.66 -14.69
CA ASP A 313 -38.10 -37.12 -13.55
C ASP A 313 -39.61 -37.46 -13.69
N LEU A 314 -40.22 -37.97 -12.62
CA LEU A 314 -41.68 -38.12 -12.52
C LEU A 314 -42.28 -36.90 -11.81
N SER A 315 -42.60 -35.85 -12.59
CA SER A 315 -43.19 -34.56 -12.15
C SER A 315 -43.77 -34.57 -10.72
N PRO A 316 -43.23 -33.77 -9.77
CA PRO A 316 -42.30 -32.65 -9.96
C PRO A 316 -40.86 -33.09 -10.26
N ARG A 317 -39.97 -32.11 -10.50
CA ARG A 317 -38.53 -32.37 -10.68
C ARG A 317 -37.91 -32.94 -9.41
N ASN A 318 -36.89 -33.77 -9.60
CA ASN A 318 -36.07 -34.27 -8.50
C ASN A 318 -35.43 -33.08 -7.76
N ASN A 319 -35.45 -33.08 -6.43
CA ASN A 319 -34.85 -32.01 -5.64
C ASN A 319 -34.44 -32.49 -4.25
N VAL A 320 -33.51 -31.77 -3.61
CA VAL A 320 -33.14 -31.95 -2.21
C VAL A 320 -33.59 -30.74 -1.43
N THR A 321 -34.36 -30.94 -0.37
CA THR A 321 -34.69 -29.89 0.59
C THR A 321 -33.90 -30.12 1.88
N ILE A 322 -33.20 -29.11 2.37
CA ILE A 322 -32.43 -29.15 3.62
C ILE A 322 -33.09 -28.22 4.64
N LYS A 323 -33.57 -28.79 5.75
CA LYS A 323 -34.14 -28.03 6.87
C LYS A 323 -33.14 -27.96 8.01
N ILE A 324 -32.97 -26.76 8.57
CA ILE A 324 -32.04 -26.49 9.66
C ILE A 324 -32.82 -26.24 10.94
N PHE A 325 -32.49 -26.98 12.01
CA PHE A 325 -33.17 -26.94 13.30
C PHE A 325 -32.20 -26.55 14.41
N ASN A 326 -32.69 -25.75 15.36
CA ASN A 326 -31.94 -25.32 16.55
C ASN A 326 -32.08 -26.27 17.76
N ASP A 327 -32.51 -27.52 17.51
CA ASP A 327 -32.66 -28.58 18.49
C ASP A 327 -32.32 -29.92 17.81
N THR A 328 -31.42 -30.69 18.40
CA THR A 328 -30.94 -31.97 17.82
C THR A 328 -31.99 -33.08 17.89
N SER A 329 -33.03 -32.93 18.71
CA SER A 329 -34.15 -33.87 18.79
C SER A 329 -35.26 -33.62 17.76
N ALA A 330 -35.18 -32.52 17.00
CA ALA A 330 -36.17 -32.16 15.98
C ALA A 330 -36.26 -33.19 14.86
N ASN A 331 -37.45 -33.43 14.34
CA ASN A 331 -37.67 -34.19 13.10
C ASN A 331 -38.14 -33.27 11.98
N TRP A 332 -38.29 -33.80 10.77
CA TRP A 332 -38.64 -33.03 9.57
C TRP A 332 -39.83 -32.07 9.73
N ASP A 333 -40.83 -32.46 10.52
CA ASP A 333 -42.10 -31.75 10.69
C ASP A 333 -42.13 -30.79 11.90
N ASP A 334 -41.05 -30.69 12.69
CA ASP A 334 -41.01 -29.87 13.92
C ASP A 334 -40.78 -28.38 13.64
N ALA A 335 -41.81 -27.71 13.13
CA ALA A 335 -41.78 -26.30 12.74
C ALA A 335 -41.36 -25.32 13.86
N GLN A 336 -41.48 -25.71 15.13
CA GLN A 336 -41.08 -24.87 16.27
C GLN A 336 -39.56 -24.71 16.45
N TYR A 337 -38.77 -25.65 15.91
CA TYR A 337 -37.31 -25.62 15.99
C TYR A 337 -36.65 -25.20 14.67
N LEU A 338 -37.41 -25.15 13.59
CA LEU A 338 -36.96 -24.77 12.26
C LEU A 338 -36.47 -23.33 12.25
N VAL A 339 -35.23 -23.13 11.80
CA VAL A 339 -34.64 -21.79 11.63
C VAL A 339 -34.45 -21.41 10.16
N ASP A 340 -34.30 -22.39 9.26
CA ASP A 340 -34.15 -22.14 7.83
C ASP A 340 -34.49 -23.37 6.96
N THR A 341 -34.76 -23.14 5.67
CA THR A 341 -35.03 -24.17 4.67
C THR A 341 -34.34 -23.81 3.35
N LEU A 342 -33.48 -24.71 2.88
CA LEU A 342 -32.76 -24.61 1.62
C LEU A 342 -33.38 -25.60 0.63
N VAL A 343 -33.48 -25.22 -0.64
CA VAL A 343 -33.96 -26.11 -1.71
C VAL A 343 -32.92 -26.17 -2.82
N ASP A 344 -32.52 -27.38 -3.19
CA ASP A 344 -31.70 -27.70 -4.35
C ASP A 344 -32.50 -28.45 -5.40
N ASP A 345 -32.91 -27.72 -6.43
CA ASP A 345 -33.58 -28.24 -7.63
C ASP A 345 -32.59 -28.42 -8.80
N THR A 346 -31.29 -28.54 -8.49
CA THR A 346 -30.20 -28.65 -9.46
C THR A 346 -29.31 -29.88 -9.20
N ILE A 347 -29.90 -31.01 -8.77
CA ILE A 347 -29.18 -32.28 -8.60
C ILE A 347 -28.47 -32.62 -9.91
N ALA A 348 -27.15 -32.79 -9.85
CA ALA A 348 -26.34 -33.09 -11.03
C ALA A 348 -26.52 -34.54 -11.49
N SER A 349 -26.04 -34.86 -12.69
CA SER A 349 -26.12 -36.21 -13.27
C SER A 349 -25.39 -37.30 -12.48
N ASP A 350 -24.42 -36.92 -11.63
CA ASP A 350 -23.73 -37.82 -10.70
C ASP A 350 -24.40 -37.91 -9.33
N GLY A 351 -25.55 -37.24 -9.16
CA GLY A 351 -26.33 -37.21 -7.93
C GLY A 351 -25.87 -36.17 -6.91
N SER A 352 -24.84 -35.36 -7.22
CA SER A 352 -24.33 -34.35 -6.29
C SER A 352 -25.29 -33.16 -6.14
N PHE A 353 -25.34 -32.60 -4.92
CA PHE A 353 -26.10 -31.40 -4.57
C PHE A 353 -25.32 -30.54 -3.56
N SER A 354 -25.55 -29.23 -3.55
CA SER A 354 -24.89 -28.32 -2.61
C SER A 354 -25.64 -27.00 -2.42
N LYS A 355 -25.76 -26.56 -1.16
CA LYS A 355 -26.33 -25.26 -0.79
C LYS A 355 -25.54 -24.58 0.32
N ASP A 356 -25.38 -23.27 0.14
CA ASP A 356 -24.73 -22.41 1.11
C ASP A 356 -25.77 -21.77 2.04
N LEU A 357 -25.36 -21.58 3.30
CA LEU A 357 -26.15 -20.91 4.32
C LEU A 357 -25.29 -19.93 5.11
N THR A 358 -25.76 -18.68 5.21
CA THR A 358 -25.21 -17.71 6.16
C THR A 358 -25.98 -17.76 7.47
N PHE A 359 -25.29 -18.06 8.57
CA PHE A 359 -25.87 -18.13 9.91
C PHE A 359 -26.25 -16.73 10.43
N GLN A 360 -27.51 -16.49 10.73
CA GLN A 360 -27.97 -15.15 11.12
C GLN A 360 -27.55 -14.80 12.56
N LEU A 361 -27.27 -13.52 12.82
CA LEU A 361 -26.77 -13.07 14.13
C LEU A 361 -27.79 -13.18 15.28
N ASP A 362 -29.08 -13.29 14.95
CA ASP A 362 -30.19 -13.45 15.91
C ASP A 362 -30.52 -14.93 16.22
N TRP A 363 -29.83 -15.88 15.59
CA TRP A 363 -29.96 -17.30 15.88
C TRP A 363 -29.38 -17.66 17.26
N LYS A 364 -29.79 -18.81 17.81
CA LYS A 364 -29.26 -19.30 19.08
C LYS A 364 -27.76 -19.58 18.92
N LYS A 365 -26.95 -18.97 19.78
CA LYS A 365 -25.50 -19.17 19.84
C LYS A 365 -25.13 -20.17 20.92
N ASP A 366 -23.93 -20.71 20.79
CA ASP A 366 -23.30 -21.66 21.70
C ASP A 366 -24.16 -22.91 21.93
N THR A 367 -24.80 -23.43 20.86
CA THR A 367 -25.72 -24.57 20.90
C THR A 367 -25.54 -25.51 19.69
N ASP A 368 -25.90 -26.78 19.86
CA ASP A 368 -25.95 -27.76 18.77
C ASP A 368 -27.19 -27.55 17.91
N TYR A 369 -27.00 -27.71 16.60
CA TYR A 369 -28.02 -27.66 15.56
C TYR A 369 -28.07 -29.00 14.83
N LYS A 370 -29.18 -29.22 14.11
CA LYS A 370 -29.34 -30.37 13.23
C LYS A 370 -29.82 -29.92 11.86
N ALA A 371 -29.18 -30.41 10.81
CA ALA A 371 -29.67 -30.31 9.45
C ALA A 371 -30.24 -31.66 9.02
N ILE A 372 -31.43 -31.65 8.43
CA ILE A 372 -32.05 -32.83 7.80
C ILE A 372 -32.22 -32.50 6.33
N ALA A 373 -31.60 -33.28 5.46
CA ALA A 373 -31.82 -33.23 4.02
C ALA A 373 -32.79 -34.34 3.62
N ARG A 374 -33.74 -34.01 2.76
CA ARG A 374 -34.68 -34.95 2.16
C ARG A 374 -34.62 -34.81 0.65
N VAL A 375 -34.27 -35.89 -0.03
CA VAL A 375 -34.39 -35.98 -1.49
C VAL A 375 -35.80 -36.40 -1.86
N TYR A 376 -36.37 -35.76 -2.87
CA TYR A 376 -37.68 -36.09 -3.44
C TYR A 376 -37.51 -36.48 -4.90
N THR A 377 -38.01 -37.66 -5.27
CA THR A 377 -38.23 -38.05 -6.67
C THR A 377 -39.68 -37.88 -7.08
N THR A 378 -40.61 -38.03 -6.12
CA THR A 378 -42.02 -37.61 -6.23
C THR A 378 -42.50 -37.07 -4.88
N ALA A 379 -43.74 -36.60 -4.78
CA ALA A 379 -44.30 -36.11 -3.51
C ALA A 379 -44.32 -37.17 -2.41
N ASP A 380 -44.50 -38.44 -2.78
CA ASP A 380 -44.64 -39.58 -1.87
C ASP A 380 -43.40 -40.48 -1.85
N CYS A 381 -42.37 -40.17 -2.65
CA CYS A 381 -41.12 -40.92 -2.70
C CYS A 381 -39.95 -40.04 -2.28
N TYR A 382 -39.49 -40.25 -1.05
CA TYR A 382 -38.40 -39.49 -0.46
C TYR A 382 -37.53 -40.35 0.46
N GLU A 383 -36.31 -39.89 0.72
CA GLU A 383 -35.38 -40.45 1.70
C GLU A 383 -34.68 -39.31 2.44
N GLU A 384 -34.25 -39.55 3.69
CA GLU A 384 -33.66 -38.54 4.55
C GLU A 384 -32.21 -38.87 4.99
N ALA A 385 -31.41 -37.84 5.16
CA ALA A 385 -30.12 -37.88 5.86
C ALA A 385 -30.03 -36.71 6.84
N GLU A 386 -29.36 -36.91 7.98
CA GLU A 386 -29.18 -35.87 8.98
C GLU A 386 -27.72 -35.70 9.40
N VAL A 387 -27.35 -34.48 9.78
CA VAL A 387 -26.05 -34.13 10.36
C VAL A 387 -26.23 -33.13 11.49
N THR A 388 -25.43 -33.26 12.55
CA THR A 388 -25.40 -32.31 13.68
C THR A 388 -24.13 -31.49 13.66
N PHE A 389 -24.21 -30.23 14.06
CA PHE A 389 -23.07 -29.31 14.10
C PHE A 389 -23.28 -28.23 15.18
N TYR A 390 -22.20 -27.62 15.66
CA TYR A 390 -22.23 -26.65 16.75
C TYR A 390 -22.15 -25.21 16.24
N VAL A 391 -23.03 -24.33 16.73
CA VAL A 391 -23.05 -22.92 16.37
C VAL A 391 -22.49 -22.07 17.51
N LYS A 392 -21.38 -21.37 17.28
CA LYS A 392 -20.72 -20.46 18.23
C LYS A 392 -21.13 -19.01 18.01
N LYS A 393 -21.01 -18.20 19.07
CA LYS A 393 -20.98 -16.74 18.91
C LYS A 393 -19.77 -16.30 18.05
N PRO A 394 -19.84 -15.13 17.37
CA PRO A 394 -18.70 -14.58 16.67
C PRO A 394 -17.60 -14.17 17.65
N GLU A 395 -16.37 -14.11 17.16
CA GLU A 395 -15.23 -13.62 17.94
C GLU A 395 -15.10 -12.11 17.77
N ILE A 396 -14.64 -11.44 18.83
CA ILE A 396 -14.30 -10.02 18.82
C ILE A 396 -13.14 -9.75 19.77
N THR A 397 -12.16 -8.99 19.30
CA THR A 397 -10.99 -8.56 20.08
C THR A 397 -10.83 -7.04 20.02
N LEU A 398 -10.16 -6.48 21.03
CA LEU A 398 -9.70 -5.10 21.04
C LEU A 398 -8.18 -5.10 21.14
N ASN A 399 -7.53 -4.41 20.20
CA ASN A 399 -6.08 -4.27 20.15
C ASN A 399 -5.79 -2.76 20.08
N LEU A 400 -5.11 -2.23 21.09
CA LEU A 400 -4.75 -0.82 21.17
C LEU A 400 -3.26 -0.67 20.89
N ASP A 401 -2.87 0.45 20.28
CA ASP A 401 -1.46 0.74 19.99
C ASP A 401 -0.63 0.88 21.28
N LYS A 402 -1.26 1.44 22.33
CA LYS A 402 -0.76 1.44 23.71
C LYS A 402 -1.92 1.45 24.72
N TYR A 403 -1.57 1.26 26.00
CA TYR A 403 -2.54 1.16 27.11
C TYR A 403 -2.40 2.29 28.13
N THR A 404 -1.58 3.30 27.86
CA THR A 404 -1.43 4.49 28.69
C THR A 404 -1.38 5.71 27.80
N TYR A 405 -2.28 6.66 28.04
CA TYR A 405 -2.44 7.89 27.26
C TYR A 405 -2.42 9.12 28.16
N GLU A 406 -1.94 10.22 27.60
CA GLU A 406 -1.97 11.52 28.26
C GLU A 406 -3.31 12.24 28.00
N ARG A 407 -3.69 13.15 28.89
CA ARG A 407 -4.80 14.08 28.63
C ARG A 407 -4.53 14.87 27.34
N GLY A 408 -5.54 15.01 26.49
CA GLY A 408 -5.43 15.68 25.18
C GLY A 408 -4.84 14.81 24.07
N GLU A 409 -4.28 13.63 24.38
CA GLU A 409 -3.67 12.76 23.39
C GLU A 409 -4.71 12.08 22.49
N LYS A 410 -4.34 11.79 21.23
CA LYS A 410 -5.13 10.92 20.35
C LYS A 410 -5.05 9.46 20.78
N ILE A 411 -6.19 8.77 20.71
CA ILE A 411 -6.32 7.33 20.94
C ILE A 411 -7.05 6.69 19.76
N THR A 412 -6.45 5.67 19.15
CA THR A 412 -7.10 4.86 18.12
C THR A 412 -7.54 3.54 18.72
N ILE A 413 -8.85 3.30 18.72
CA ILE A 413 -9.43 2.03 19.18
C ILE A 413 -9.54 1.11 17.98
N LYS A 414 -8.76 0.02 17.96
CA LYS A 414 -8.77 -0.98 16.90
C LYS A 414 -9.22 -2.34 17.44
N GLY A 415 -9.71 -3.19 16.55
CA GLY A 415 -10.08 -4.55 16.89
C GLY A 415 -10.37 -5.40 15.67
N THR A 416 -10.59 -6.69 15.90
CA THR A 416 -10.95 -7.65 14.84
C THR A 416 -12.15 -8.48 15.26
N THR A 417 -12.90 -8.97 14.28
CA THR A 417 -14.02 -9.89 14.49
C THR A 417 -13.97 -11.04 13.48
N SER A 418 -14.67 -12.14 13.77
CA SER A 418 -14.86 -13.22 12.80
C SER A 418 -15.96 -12.95 11.75
N LEU A 419 -16.53 -11.74 11.72
CA LEU A 419 -17.64 -11.39 10.83
C LEU A 419 -17.15 -10.84 9.49
N LYS A 420 -17.96 -11.03 8.44
CA LYS A 420 -17.76 -10.39 7.12
C LYS A 420 -17.81 -8.85 7.23
N GLY A 421 -17.40 -8.15 6.17
CA GLY A 421 -17.42 -6.69 6.12
C GLY A 421 -18.82 -6.07 6.18
N GLY A 422 -18.90 -4.85 6.70
CA GLY A 422 -20.13 -4.06 6.85
C GLY A 422 -20.92 -4.33 8.13
N GLN A 423 -20.42 -5.16 9.05
CA GLN A 423 -21.12 -5.52 10.28
C GLN A 423 -20.91 -4.49 11.37
N LYS A 424 -21.97 -4.22 12.14
CA LYS A 424 -21.99 -3.17 13.16
C LYS A 424 -21.31 -3.61 14.45
N VAL A 425 -20.33 -2.84 14.91
CA VAL A 425 -19.69 -2.96 16.23
C VAL A 425 -19.95 -1.69 17.03
N VAL A 426 -20.32 -1.87 18.30
CA VAL A 426 -20.57 -0.75 19.23
C VAL A 426 -19.45 -0.68 20.25
N LEU A 427 -18.72 0.43 20.26
CA LEU A 427 -17.72 0.78 21.27
C LEU A 427 -18.42 1.52 22.43
N TYR A 428 -18.24 1.06 23.66
CA TYR A 428 -18.93 1.55 24.86
C TYR A 428 -18.08 1.32 26.12
N GLY A 429 -18.69 1.37 27.31
CA GLY A 429 -17.98 1.31 28.59
C GLY A 429 -17.72 2.73 29.07
N ASP A 430 -16.51 3.01 29.53
CA ASP A 430 -16.14 4.34 30.03
C ASP A 430 -15.73 5.30 28.90
N LEU A 431 -16.01 4.93 27.64
CA LEU A 431 -15.59 5.67 26.46
C LEU A 431 -16.12 7.12 26.47
N SER A 432 -17.36 7.36 26.88
CA SER A 432 -17.93 8.71 26.95
C SER A 432 -17.24 9.59 27.99
N ASP A 433 -16.63 8.99 29.01
CA ASP A 433 -15.91 9.70 30.06
C ASP A 433 -14.43 9.90 29.69
N LEU A 434 -13.89 9.01 28.83
CA LEU A 434 -12.51 9.03 28.35
C LEU A 434 -12.28 10.02 27.20
N VAL A 435 -13.17 10.08 26.20
CA VAL A 435 -12.90 10.78 24.92
C VAL A 435 -13.92 11.88 24.57
N ILE A 436 -13.50 12.82 23.74
CA ILE A 436 -14.34 13.91 23.22
C ILE A 436 -15.34 13.39 22.17
N GLY A 437 -16.54 13.98 22.12
CA GLY A 437 -17.49 13.76 21.02
C GLY A 437 -18.28 12.45 21.09
N VAL A 438 -18.18 11.69 22.19
CA VAL A 438 -18.91 10.44 22.40
C VAL A 438 -19.94 10.60 23.52
N GLY A 439 -21.21 10.35 23.21
CA GLY A 439 -22.29 10.31 24.19
C GLY A 439 -22.37 8.98 24.95
N THR A 440 -23.29 8.88 25.91
CA THR A 440 -23.48 7.68 26.77
C THR A 440 -23.87 6.41 26.01
N SER A 441 -24.35 6.54 24.77
CA SER A 441 -24.65 5.39 23.89
C SER A 441 -23.42 4.77 23.23
N GLY A 442 -22.23 5.36 23.41
CA GLY A 442 -20.99 4.91 22.81
C GLY A 442 -20.82 5.36 21.35
N ALA A 443 -19.91 4.72 20.63
CA ALA A 443 -19.62 4.98 19.23
C ALA A 443 -19.91 3.74 18.36
N ILE A 444 -20.38 3.95 17.14
CA ILE A 444 -20.59 2.88 16.15
C ILE A 444 -19.42 2.88 15.17
N VAL A 445 -18.91 1.68 14.90
CA VAL A 445 -17.94 1.39 13.84
C VAL A 445 -18.44 0.19 13.03
N TYR A 446 -17.93 0.01 11.81
CA TYR A 446 -18.30 -1.09 10.93
C TYR A 446 -17.05 -1.91 10.58
N THR A 447 -17.22 -3.22 10.47
CA THR A 447 -16.13 -4.11 10.08
C THR A 447 -15.74 -3.91 8.62
N SER A 448 -14.45 -3.95 8.34
CA SER A 448 -13.88 -4.07 6.99
C SER A 448 -14.05 -5.51 6.48
N THR A 449 -13.72 -5.75 5.21
CA THR A 449 -13.85 -7.08 4.57
C THR A 449 -13.04 -8.18 5.25
N ASP A 450 -11.98 -7.84 5.96
CA ASP A 450 -11.11 -8.73 6.74
C ASP A 450 -11.56 -8.88 8.21
N GLY A 451 -12.70 -8.28 8.58
CA GLY A 451 -13.23 -8.30 9.94
C GLY A 451 -12.59 -7.27 10.88
N SER A 452 -11.65 -6.42 10.42
CA SER A 452 -11.04 -5.36 11.22
C SER A 452 -11.99 -4.16 11.42
N PHE A 453 -11.81 -3.41 12.51
CA PHE A 453 -12.49 -2.13 12.71
C PHE A 453 -11.58 -1.17 13.48
N GLU A 454 -11.69 0.12 13.18
CA GLU A 454 -10.95 1.16 13.90
C GLU A 454 -11.70 2.48 13.98
N LYS A 455 -11.39 3.29 15.00
CA LYS A 455 -11.80 4.69 15.10
C LYS A 455 -10.85 5.48 15.99
N GLU A 456 -10.42 6.64 15.50
CA GLU A 456 -9.62 7.63 16.25
C GLU A 456 -10.53 8.53 17.10
N PHE A 457 -10.06 8.85 18.29
CA PHE A 457 -10.65 9.81 19.22
C PHE A 457 -9.56 10.65 19.89
N THR A 458 -9.95 11.72 20.57
CA THR A 458 -9.07 12.50 21.45
C THR A 458 -9.46 12.26 22.90
N VAL A 459 -8.49 11.88 23.75
CA VAL A 459 -8.68 11.76 25.20
C VAL A 459 -9.04 13.13 25.75
N LYS A 460 -10.09 13.21 26.58
CA LYS A 460 -10.53 14.50 27.11
C LYS A 460 -9.39 15.17 27.90
N PRO A 461 -9.15 16.47 27.70
CA PRO A 461 -8.19 17.23 28.50
C PRO A 461 -8.48 17.12 30.00
N ASP A 462 -9.75 17.03 30.41
CA ASP A 462 -10.17 16.90 31.80
C ASP A 462 -10.46 15.44 32.26
N ALA A 463 -10.05 14.44 31.49
CA ALA A 463 -10.24 13.03 31.87
C ALA A 463 -9.61 12.74 33.26
N SER A 464 -10.33 12.07 34.15
CA SER A 464 -9.81 11.69 35.47
C SER A 464 -8.56 10.81 35.34
N LEU A 465 -7.57 11.01 36.23
CA LEU A 465 -6.31 10.25 36.23
C LEU A 465 -6.52 8.83 36.80
N THR A 466 -7.15 7.96 36.02
CA THR A 466 -7.57 6.62 36.43
C THR A 466 -7.44 5.61 35.27
N THR A 467 -7.86 4.37 35.50
CA THR A 467 -8.05 3.36 34.46
C THR A 467 -9.50 3.38 33.98
N TYR A 468 -9.69 3.42 32.67
CA TYR A 468 -10.95 3.37 31.95
C TYR A 468 -11.11 2.02 31.26
N THR A 469 -12.29 1.41 31.34
CA THR A 469 -12.58 0.16 30.63
C THR A 469 -13.37 0.45 29.35
N ILE A 470 -12.69 0.29 28.21
CA ILE A 470 -13.30 0.34 26.88
C ILE A 470 -13.88 -1.04 26.58
N LYS A 471 -15.11 -1.08 26.06
CA LYS A 471 -15.81 -2.31 25.69
C LYS A 471 -16.23 -2.25 24.23
N ALA A 472 -16.25 -3.39 23.56
CA ALA A 472 -16.79 -3.52 22.22
C ALA A 472 -17.78 -4.67 22.18
N LYS A 473 -18.91 -4.48 21.49
CA LYS A 473 -19.91 -5.54 21.30
C LYS A 473 -20.43 -5.60 19.86
N ILE A 474 -20.72 -6.81 19.43
CA ILE A 474 -21.49 -7.12 18.23
C ILE A 474 -22.95 -7.19 18.63
N VAL A 475 -23.83 -6.60 17.81
CA VAL A 475 -25.28 -6.65 18.02
C VAL A 475 -25.99 -7.30 16.82
N ASP A 476 -27.09 -7.98 17.08
CA ASP A 476 -27.97 -8.52 16.04
C ASP A 476 -28.81 -7.41 15.38
N SER A 477 -29.65 -7.78 14.41
CA SER A 477 -30.58 -6.89 13.70
C SER A 477 -31.59 -6.19 14.62
N ASN A 478 -31.86 -6.76 15.79
CA ASN A 478 -32.76 -6.23 16.82
C ASN A 478 -32.03 -5.40 17.89
N GLY A 479 -30.70 -5.31 17.81
CA GLY A 479 -29.85 -4.59 18.76
C GLY A 479 -29.45 -5.39 20.01
N ASN A 480 -29.73 -6.69 20.07
CA ASN A 480 -29.33 -7.54 21.19
C ASN A 480 -27.83 -7.87 21.12
N GLU A 481 -27.18 -8.04 22.27
CA GLU A 481 -25.77 -8.38 22.35
C GLU A 481 -25.50 -9.83 21.90
N VAL A 482 -24.64 -9.99 20.89
CA VAL A 482 -24.24 -11.29 20.36
C VAL A 482 -22.91 -11.74 20.97
N ALA A 483 -21.90 -10.88 20.92
CA ALA A 483 -20.57 -11.08 21.51
C ALA A 483 -20.02 -9.76 22.04
N LYS A 484 -19.11 -9.83 23.02
CA LYS A 484 -18.44 -8.64 23.58
C LYS A 484 -17.02 -8.93 24.03
N THR A 485 -16.23 -7.88 24.13
CA THR A 485 -14.87 -7.87 24.67
C THR A 485 -14.59 -6.53 25.38
N SER A 486 -13.47 -6.44 26.09
CA SER A 486 -13.05 -5.22 26.79
C SER A 486 -11.53 -5.10 26.87
N ALA A 487 -11.06 -3.86 26.95
CA ALA A 487 -9.66 -3.50 27.18
C ALA A 487 -9.59 -2.32 28.15
N ASP A 488 -8.59 -2.31 29.03
CA ASP A 488 -8.38 -1.26 30.02
C ASP A 488 -7.31 -0.27 29.55
N VAL A 489 -7.58 1.02 29.70
CA VAL A 489 -6.67 2.11 29.32
C VAL A 489 -6.43 3.02 30.51
N ARG A 490 -5.17 3.31 30.82
CA ARG A 490 -4.80 4.24 31.89
C ARG A 490 -4.60 5.65 31.34
N VAL A 491 -5.20 6.65 31.99
CA VAL A 491 -4.95 8.07 31.71
C VAL A 491 -3.96 8.63 32.71
N VAL A 492 -2.97 9.37 32.22
CA VAL A 492 -1.97 10.09 33.01
C VAL A 492 -2.01 11.59 32.70
N ARG A 493 -1.24 12.38 33.45
CA ARG A 493 -1.13 13.83 33.25
C ARG A 493 -0.62 14.14 31.84
N GLN A 494 -1.05 15.28 31.32
CA GLN A 494 -0.51 15.88 30.10
C GLN A 494 1.01 16.10 30.26
N SER A 495 1.76 16.02 29.16
CA SER A 495 3.19 16.33 29.17
C SER A 495 3.42 17.83 29.01
N LEU A 496 4.46 18.35 29.67
CA LEU A 496 5.02 19.67 29.40
C LEU A 496 6.54 19.53 29.47
N GLN A 497 7.20 19.79 28.36
CA GLN A 497 8.66 19.90 28.27
C GLN A 497 8.98 21.28 27.76
N ALA A 498 9.91 21.98 28.41
CA ALA A 498 10.30 23.31 27.99
C ALA A 498 11.80 23.53 28.24
N THR A 499 12.37 24.46 27.50
CA THR A 499 13.75 24.95 27.58
C THR A 499 13.74 26.46 27.49
N ILE A 500 14.76 27.10 28.05
CA ILE A 500 14.97 28.55 28.03
C ILE A 500 16.30 28.85 27.33
N SER A 501 16.36 29.89 26.51
CA SER A 501 17.60 30.27 25.80
C SER A 501 18.67 30.75 26.78
N ASP A 502 18.27 31.62 27.72
CA ASP A 502 19.19 32.34 28.59
C ASP A 502 18.66 32.35 30.03
N THR A 503 19.58 32.21 30.99
CA THR A 503 19.26 32.23 32.42
C THR A 503 19.81 33.45 33.14
N SER A 504 20.51 34.33 32.42
CA SER A 504 20.98 35.64 32.86
C SER A 504 20.74 36.63 31.73
N VAL A 505 20.03 37.73 32.00
CA VAL A 505 19.64 38.72 30.98
C VAL A 505 19.71 40.10 31.60
N VAL A 506 20.19 41.11 30.86
CA VAL A 506 20.20 42.49 31.35
C VAL A 506 18.81 43.12 31.34
N LYS A 507 18.62 44.19 32.12
CA LYS A 507 17.41 45.01 32.03
C LYS A 507 17.20 45.53 30.62
N GLY A 508 15.95 45.50 30.15
CA GLY A 508 15.59 45.85 28.77
C GLY A 508 15.89 44.77 27.71
N GLY A 509 16.66 43.72 28.05
CA GLY A 509 16.94 42.60 27.17
C GLY A 509 15.77 41.60 27.06
N TYR A 510 16.00 40.46 26.42
CA TYR A 510 14.98 39.41 26.27
C TYR A 510 15.57 37.99 26.28
N PHE A 511 14.70 37.00 26.44
CA PHE A 511 15.03 35.58 26.23
C PHE A 511 13.85 34.84 25.59
N ARG A 512 14.07 33.58 25.20
CA ARG A 512 13.05 32.72 24.59
C ARG A 512 12.82 31.45 25.40
N ILE A 513 11.56 31.02 25.40
CA ILE A 513 11.15 29.71 25.92
C ILE A 513 10.59 28.89 24.77
N ASN A 514 11.09 27.66 24.62
CA ASN A 514 10.64 26.69 23.61
C ASN A 514 10.23 25.39 24.28
N GLY A 515 9.18 24.73 23.81
CA GLY A 515 8.74 23.48 24.40
C GLY A 515 7.66 22.74 23.62
N THR A 516 7.23 21.62 24.21
CA THR A 516 6.15 20.77 23.69
C THR A 516 5.14 20.43 24.78
N THR A 517 3.85 20.34 24.44
CA THR A 517 2.80 19.87 25.35
C THR A 517 1.59 19.32 24.60
N THR A 518 0.80 18.44 25.22
CA THR A 518 -0.41 17.83 24.62
C THR A 518 -1.69 18.64 24.81
N VAL A 519 -1.60 19.88 25.28
CA VAL A 519 -2.76 20.79 25.51
C VAL A 519 -2.59 22.10 24.75
N ASP A 520 -3.68 22.83 24.56
CA ASP A 520 -3.73 23.96 23.62
C ASP A 520 -3.02 25.24 24.09
N TYR A 521 -2.75 25.38 25.39
CA TYR A 521 -2.20 26.62 25.98
C TYR A 521 -1.13 26.32 27.04
N VAL A 522 -0.11 27.19 27.06
CA VAL A 522 0.82 27.30 28.20
C VAL A 522 0.73 28.71 28.76
N TYR A 523 0.62 28.83 30.09
CA TYR A 523 0.58 30.09 30.82
C TYR A 523 1.87 30.27 31.62
N ILE A 524 2.39 31.50 31.63
CA ILE A 524 3.69 31.82 32.22
C ILE A 524 3.47 32.81 33.35
N TYR A 525 3.93 32.50 34.55
CA TYR A 525 3.92 33.41 35.70
C TYR A 525 5.34 33.62 36.21
N ALA A 526 5.57 34.73 36.91
CA ALA A 526 6.83 35.04 37.57
C ALA A 526 6.69 35.05 39.09
N SER A 527 7.80 35.00 39.82
CA SER A 527 7.82 35.16 41.27
C SER A 527 7.56 36.59 41.74
N ASP A 528 7.62 37.56 40.84
CA ASP A 528 7.37 38.98 41.11
C ASP A 528 6.72 39.63 39.88
N LYS A 529 5.99 40.73 40.09
CA LYS A 529 5.34 41.50 39.03
C LYS A 529 6.26 42.60 38.49
N ASN A 530 5.98 43.05 37.27
CA ASN A 530 6.72 44.14 36.60
C ASN A 530 8.21 43.83 36.40
N THR A 531 8.60 42.56 36.39
CA THR A 531 9.96 42.14 35.99
C THR A 531 10.04 41.81 34.51
N PHE A 532 9.01 41.15 33.97
CA PHE A 532 8.94 40.76 32.56
C PHE A 532 7.65 41.27 31.92
N VAL A 533 7.76 41.73 30.68
CA VAL A 533 6.66 42.38 29.96
C VAL A 533 5.50 41.41 29.76
N GLY A 534 4.36 41.74 30.38
CA GLY A 534 3.11 40.98 30.26
C GLY A 534 3.07 39.66 31.05
N VAL A 535 4.06 39.38 31.90
CA VAL A 535 4.07 38.23 32.82
C VAL A 535 3.64 38.70 34.21
N ALA A 536 2.57 38.10 34.73
CA ALA A 536 2.06 38.40 36.06
C ALA A 536 2.78 37.59 37.15
N GLU A 537 2.71 38.08 38.38
CA GLU A 537 3.11 37.34 39.58
C GLU A 537 2.22 36.10 39.77
N LYS A 538 2.82 34.97 40.14
CA LYS A 538 2.11 33.71 40.38
C LYS A 538 1.11 33.88 41.52
N PRO A 539 -0.19 33.55 41.34
CA PRO A 539 -1.17 33.55 42.41
C PRO A 539 -0.83 32.58 43.55
N ASP A 540 -1.23 32.90 44.79
CA ASP A 540 -1.09 32.02 45.96
C ASP A 540 -2.09 30.85 45.97
N ASP A 541 -3.21 30.98 45.25
CA ASP A 541 -4.24 29.94 45.16
C ASP A 541 -3.74 28.70 44.42
N ASP A 542 -4.11 27.51 44.91
CA ASP A 542 -3.78 26.25 44.21
C ASP A 542 -4.57 26.09 42.90
N GLN A 543 -5.72 26.77 42.79
CA GLN A 543 -6.60 26.78 41.63
C GLN A 543 -7.06 28.19 41.27
N PHE A 544 -6.87 28.63 40.02
CA PHE A 544 -7.26 29.96 39.58
C PHE A 544 -7.57 30.04 38.08
N ASP A 545 -8.41 30.99 37.69
CA ASP A 545 -8.73 31.28 36.28
C ASP A 545 -7.68 32.25 35.71
N PRO A 546 -6.85 31.83 34.73
CA PRO A 546 -5.80 32.67 34.16
C PRO A 546 -6.34 33.83 33.32
N THR A 547 -7.64 33.89 33.05
CA THR A 547 -8.30 34.98 32.32
C THR A 547 -9.01 35.97 33.23
N ALA A 548 -9.14 35.66 34.52
CA ALA A 548 -9.75 36.56 35.50
C ALA A 548 -8.88 37.80 35.74
N ALA A 549 -9.55 38.94 35.98
CA ALA A 549 -8.87 40.19 36.28
C ALA A 549 -8.02 40.04 37.55
N GLY A 550 -6.70 40.28 37.41
CA GLY A 550 -5.71 40.09 38.48
C GLY A 550 -4.84 38.84 38.34
N TYR A 551 -5.25 37.86 37.51
CA TYR A 551 -4.48 36.64 37.22
C TYR A 551 -4.08 36.51 35.75
N THR A 552 -4.50 37.47 34.91
CA THR A 552 -4.12 37.56 33.50
C THR A 552 -2.62 37.66 33.35
N THR A 553 -2.05 36.73 32.60
CA THR A 553 -0.62 36.65 32.34
C THR A 553 -0.34 36.31 30.87
N LYS A 554 0.93 36.29 30.48
CA LYS A 554 1.38 35.85 29.16
C LYS A 554 0.95 34.39 28.93
N SER A 555 0.18 34.16 27.87
CA SER A 555 -0.17 32.83 27.39
C SER A 555 0.38 32.62 25.98
N VAL A 556 0.68 31.37 25.65
CA VAL A 556 1.09 30.93 24.32
C VAL A 556 0.14 29.84 23.84
N ILE A 557 -0.32 29.97 22.59
CA ILE A 557 -1.10 28.95 21.91
C ILE A 557 -0.11 27.91 21.36
N VAL A 558 -0.39 26.64 21.63
CA VAL A 558 0.42 25.52 21.17
C VAL A 558 0.02 25.17 19.73
N GLY A 559 1.01 24.94 18.87
CA GLY A 559 0.78 24.58 17.48
C GLY A 559 0.16 23.19 17.32
N ASP A 560 -0.38 22.90 16.12
CA ASP A 560 -0.93 21.57 15.78
C ASP A 560 0.11 20.43 15.86
N ASP A 561 1.41 20.78 15.87
CA ASP A 561 2.56 19.90 16.07
C ASP A 561 2.91 19.67 17.55
N ASN A 562 2.11 20.22 18.47
CA ASN A 562 2.33 20.23 19.92
C ASN A 562 3.53 21.09 20.35
N GLU A 563 4.06 21.99 19.52
CA GLU A 563 5.19 22.87 19.83
C GLU A 563 4.75 24.29 20.23
N PHE A 564 5.54 24.96 21.07
CA PHE A 564 5.37 26.38 21.38
C PHE A 564 6.71 27.10 21.50
N ASN A 565 6.73 28.38 21.10
CA ASN A 565 7.87 29.29 21.19
C ASN A 565 7.38 30.67 21.61
N VAL A 566 8.00 31.25 22.64
CA VAL A 566 7.60 32.57 23.16
C VAL A 566 8.83 33.39 23.53
N ARG A 567 8.85 34.66 23.10
CA ARG A 567 9.79 35.69 23.54
C ARG A 567 9.25 36.39 24.78
N ILE A 568 10.13 36.56 25.77
CA ILE A 568 9.86 37.25 27.03
C ILE A 568 10.88 38.37 27.17
N ASP A 569 10.39 39.61 27.20
CA ASP A 569 11.19 40.82 27.38
C ASP A 569 11.30 41.17 28.87
N VAL A 570 12.47 41.63 29.30
CA VAL A 570 12.75 42.12 30.66
C VAL A 570 12.44 43.61 30.71
N GLU A 571 11.70 44.05 31.72
CA GLU A 571 11.38 45.48 31.89
C GLU A 571 12.68 46.29 32.15
N ASP A 572 12.81 47.47 31.55
CA ASP A 572 13.95 48.39 31.74
C ASP A 572 14.07 48.89 33.19
N THR A 573 12.95 48.91 33.91
CA THR A 573 12.82 49.29 35.32
C THR A 573 12.82 48.10 36.28
N ALA A 574 13.09 46.87 35.80
CA ALA A 574 13.17 45.70 36.66
C ALA A 574 14.26 45.85 37.73
N ASP A 575 14.03 45.33 38.93
CA ASP A 575 15.09 45.21 39.94
C ASP A 575 16.08 44.11 39.50
N THR A 576 17.36 44.27 39.81
CA THR A 576 18.34 43.19 39.60
C THR A 576 18.11 42.07 40.61
N GLY A 577 18.16 40.81 40.19
CA GLY A 577 17.96 39.67 41.07
C GLY A 577 17.58 38.40 40.32
N THR A 578 17.38 37.29 41.05
CA THR A 578 16.94 36.02 40.46
C THR A 578 15.44 35.86 40.65
N TYR A 579 14.74 35.66 39.54
CA TYR A 579 13.30 35.48 39.45
C TYR A 579 12.96 34.06 39.02
N THR A 580 11.84 33.53 39.52
CA THR A 580 11.35 32.20 39.14
C THR A 580 10.22 32.33 38.14
N LEU A 581 10.33 31.65 37.00
CA LEU A 581 9.25 31.53 36.02
C LEU A 581 8.54 30.18 36.19
N TYR A 582 7.21 30.21 36.26
CA TYR A 582 6.34 29.04 36.36
C TYR A 582 5.55 28.90 35.06
N LEU A 583 5.75 27.79 34.37
CA LEU A 583 4.99 27.45 33.18
C LEU A 583 3.95 26.41 33.59
N TYR A 584 2.69 26.68 33.30
CA TYR A 584 1.59 25.74 33.50
C TYR A 584 0.94 25.40 32.16
N ALA A 585 0.79 24.10 31.89
CA ALA A 585 0.04 23.59 30.75
C ALA A 585 -1.26 22.95 31.27
N PRO A 586 -2.32 23.74 31.48
CA PRO A 586 -3.50 23.25 32.18
C PRO A 586 -4.30 22.27 31.33
N ALA A 587 -4.77 21.22 31.99
CA ALA A 587 -5.73 20.27 31.45
C ALA A 587 -7.04 20.96 31.04
N ASN A 588 -7.39 22.08 31.69
CA ASN A 588 -8.54 22.88 31.36
C ASN A 588 -8.14 24.33 31.07
N SER A 589 -8.39 24.80 29.85
CA SER A 589 -8.04 26.18 29.46
C SER A 589 -8.69 27.31 30.29
N THR A 590 -9.72 27.02 31.10
CA THR A 590 -10.40 28.04 31.92
C THR A 590 -9.90 28.12 33.36
N TRP A 591 -9.11 27.16 33.84
CA TRP A 591 -8.54 27.20 35.18
C TRP A 591 -7.26 26.36 35.28
N ILE A 592 -6.28 26.85 36.01
CA ILE A 592 -5.03 26.16 36.30
C ILE A 592 -5.15 25.49 37.67
N ASP A 593 -4.80 24.20 37.75
CA ASP A 593 -4.57 23.47 39.00
C ASP A 593 -3.07 23.25 39.20
N THR A 594 -2.46 23.97 40.12
CA THR A 594 -1.01 23.84 40.36
C THR A 594 -0.59 22.49 40.94
N THR A 595 -1.54 21.66 41.42
CA THR A 595 -1.29 20.34 42.00
C THR A 595 -1.47 19.20 40.99
N GLU A 596 -2.36 19.37 40.02
CA GLU A 596 -2.69 18.36 39.01
C GLU A 596 -2.07 18.63 37.64
N ASP A 597 -1.93 19.90 37.25
CA ASP A 597 -1.46 20.26 35.92
C ASP A 597 0.04 20.09 35.77
N ALA A 598 0.47 19.89 34.51
CA ALA A 598 1.86 19.82 34.17
C ALA A 598 2.50 21.20 34.32
N GLN A 599 3.66 21.23 35.01
CA GLN A 599 4.41 22.45 35.24
C GLN A 599 5.91 22.28 35.00
N VAL A 600 6.55 23.35 34.54
CA VAL A 600 8.00 23.50 34.42
C VAL A 600 8.41 24.81 35.07
N VAL A 601 9.58 24.84 35.70
CA VAL A 601 10.08 26.02 36.43
C VAL A 601 11.47 26.38 35.93
N PHE A 602 11.70 27.67 35.67
CA PHE A 602 13.02 28.23 35.34
C PHE A 602 13.41 29.29 36.35
N MET A 603 14.73 29.49 36.51
CA MET A 603 15.29 30.61 37.26
C MET A 603 16.02 31.53 36.27
N VAL A 604 15.69 32.81 36.28
CA VAL A 604 16.27 33.84 35.40
C VAL A 604 16.86 34.95 36.28
N THR A 605 18.12 35.30 36.03
CA THR A 605 18.81 36.38 36.75
C THR A 605 18.78 37.65 35.90
N VAL A 606 18.23 38.72 36.45
CA VAL A 606 18.26 40.05 35.83
C VAL A 606 19.47 40.81 36.35
N THR A 607 20.34 41.28 35.45
CA THR A 607 21.55 42.04 35.74
C THR A 607 21.46 43.47 35.19
N ASP A 608 22.32 44.38 35.67
CA ASP A 608 22.52 45.69 35.04
C ASP A 608 23.51 45.57 33.88
N VAL A 609 23.41 46.49 32.91
CA VAL A 609 24.42 46.72 31.87
C VAL A 609 25.65 47.42 32.47
N GLY A 610 26.86 47.03 32.10
CA GLY A 610 28.10 47.69 32.50
C GLY A 610 29.30 47.34 31.62
N ILE A 611 30.42 48.01 31.86
CA ILE A 611 31.69 47.75 31.14
C ILE A 611 32.36 46.53 31.78
N VAL A 612 32.54 45.48 30.98
CA VAL A 612 33.17 44.22 31.40
C VAL A 612 34.67 44.34 31.37
N GLU A 613 35.21 44.85 30.25
CA GLU A 613 36.64 44.92 30.00
C GLU A 613 36.95 46.12 29.09
N ALA A 614 38.05 46.81 29.39
CA ALA A 614 38.58 47.91 28.60
C ALA A 614 40.09 47.99 28.85
N PRO A 615 40.89 48.47 27.87
CA PRO A 615 42.32 48.60 28.07
C PRO A 615 42.64 49.59 29.20
N GLU A 616 43.53 49.20 30.11
CA GLU A 616 43.97 50.08 31.21
C GLU A 616 44.81 51.27 30.72
N TYR A 617 45.39 51.15 29.51
CA TYR A 617 46.27 52.13 28.90
C TYR A 617 46.37 51.91 27.39
N VAL A 618 46.39 52.97 26.61
CA VAL A 618 46.57 52.90 25.15
C VAL A 618 47.76 53.74 24.73
N THR A 619 48.58 53.23 23.82
CA THR A 619 49.68 53.98 23.20
C THR A 619 49.41 54.15 21.71
N ILE A 620 49.53 55.39 21.22
CA ILE A 620 49.34 55.76 19.81
C ILE A 620 50.62 56.43 19.33
N VAL A 621 51.15 56.03 18.17
CA VAL A 621 52.28 56.75 17.56
C VAL A 621 51.74 57.97 16.83
N GLN A 622 52.39 59.11 17.03
CA GLN A 622 52.02 60.36 16.37
C GLN A 622 51.94 60.19 14.84
N GLY A 623 50.80 60.60 14.25
CA GLY A 623 50.51 60.44 12.82
C GLY A 623 49.81 59.13 12.44
N GLU A 624 49.42 58.28 13.40
CA GLU A 624 48.63 57.06 13.19
C GLU A 624 47.25 57.11 13.87
N SER A 625 46.27 56.45 13.23
CA SER A 625 44.97 56.14 13.85
C SER A 625 45.08 54.90 14.73
N LYS A 626 44.21 54.78 15.75
CA LYS A 626 44.13 53.59 16.59
C LYS A 626 42.69 53.25 16.97
N ASP A 627 42.33 51.98 16.76
CA ASP A 627 41.06 51.41 17.21
C ASP A 627 41.21 50.90 18.66
N ILE A 628 40.18 51.15 19.47
CA ILE A 628 40.13 50.82 20.90
C ILE A 628 38.81 50.09 21.17
N ASP A 629 38.91 48.80 21.50
CA ASP A 629 37.75 47.96 21.81
C ASP A 629 37.36 48.03 23.30
N ILE A 630 36.07 48.18 23.56
CA ILE A 630 35.44 48.20 24.89
C ILE A 630 34.39 47.10 24.96
N TYR A 631 34.51 46.20 25.94
CA TYR A 631 33.59 45.09 26.14
C TYR A 631 32.50 45.46 27.15
N ILE A 632 31.24 45.25 26.78
CA ILE A 632 30.05 45.64 27.52
C ILE A 632 29.23 44.38 27.81
N SER A 633 28.58 44.32 28.98
CA SER A 633 27.77 43.18 29.40
C SER A 633 26.38 43.21 28.77
N ALA A 634 26.30 43.35 27.45
CA ALA A 634 25.08 43.44 26.66
C ALA A 634 25.32 42.82 25.27
N ASP A 635 24.31 42.19 24.70
CA ASP A 635 24.37 41.56 23.37
C ASP A 635 23.94 42.53 22.27
N GLU A 636 24.09 42.15 20.99
CA GLU A 636 23.76 43.00 19.82
C GLU A 636 22.29 43.48 19.78
N ASP A 637 21.38 42.69 20.36
CA ASP A 637 19.94 43.00 20.39
C ASP A 637 19.51 43.77 21.65
N ASP A 638 20.42 44.06 22.58
CA ASP A 638 20.11 44.84 23.77
C ASP A 638 20.06 46.33 23.44
N ASP A 639 19.08 47.04 24.00
CA ASP A 639 18.84 48.48 23.74
C ASP A 639 19.87 49.37 24.47
N VAL A 640 21.13 49.41 24.01
CA VAL A 640 22.26 50.16 24.61
C VAL A 640 23.12 50.92 23.58
N TYR A 641 23.79 52.00 24.00
CA TYR A 641 24.74 52.76 23.16
C TYR A 641 25.94 53.32 23.96
N VAL A 642 27.01 53.71 23.27
CA VAL A 642 28.26 54.21 23.86
C VAL A 642 28.64 55.57 23.30
N ASN A 643 29.03 56.49 24.19
CA ASN A 643 29.62 57.78 23.85
C ASN A 643 31.05 57.86 24.40
N ALA A 644 31.99 58.37 23.59
CA ALA A 644 33.35 58.62 24.00
C ALA A 644 33.72 60.12 23.96
N THR A 645 34.72 60.50 24.75
CA THR A 645 35.29 61.85 24.78
C THR A 645 36.80 61.76 24.89
N PHE A 646 37.51 62.28 23.90
CA PHE A 646 38.96 62.34 23.87
C PHE A 646 39.45 63.74 24.26
N SER A 647 40.32 63.84 25.26
CA SER A 647 40.80 65.14 25.75
C SER A 647 42.23 65.11 26.27
N GLY A 648 42.97 66.19 26.05
CA GLY A 648 44.38 66.29 26.45
C GLY A 648 45.15 67.29 25.58
N GLN A 649 46.32 67.75 26.03
CA GLN A 649 47.20 68.67 25.27
C GLN A 649 46.52 69.92 24.64
N GLY A 650 45.40 70.37 25.21
CA GLY A 650 44.66 71.55 24.73
C GLY A 650 43.53 71.24 23.73
N ILE A 651 43.22 69.97 23.48
CA ILE A 651 42.07 69.53 22.67
C ILE A 651 41.03 68.82 23.55
N LYS A 652 39.76 68.88 23.13
CA LYS A 652 38.63 68.09 23.65
C LYS A 652 37.69 67.84 22.46
N VAL A 653 37.41 66.57 22.19
CA VAL A 653 36.50 66.09 21.14
C VAL A 653 35.55 65.09 21.81
N ASP A 654 34.25 65.25 21.64
CA ASP A 654 33.25 64.29 22.12
C ASP A 654 32.36 63.76 21.00
N ALA A 655 31.48 62.81 21.31
CA ALA A 655 30.63 62.12 20.36
C ALA A 655 29.65 63.02 19.58
N GLU A 656 29.40 64.26 20.04
CA GLU A 656 28.64 65.24 19.27
C GLU A 656 29.51 65.94 18.22
N ASP A 657 30.80 66.09 18.51
CA ASP A 657 31.79 66.68 17.62
C ASP A 657 32.22 65.65 16.55
N ASP A 658 32.46 64.39 16.95
CA ASP A 658 33.00 63.34 16.09
C ASP A 658 32.18 62.04 16.18
N SER A 659 31.66 61.58 15.04
CA SER A 659 30.83 60.37 14.98
C SER A 659 31.58 59.08 15.29
N ASP A 660 32.91 59.06 15.12
CA ASP A 660 33.73 57.87 15.40
C ASP A 660 33.91 57.63 16.91
N LEU A 661 33.44 58.58 17.73
CA LEU A 661 33.32 58.47 19.19
C LEU A 661 31.91 58.02 19.64
N TYR A 662 31.00 57.68 18.72
CA TYR A 662 29.65 57.20 19.00
C TYR A 662 29.41 55.78 18.47
N VAL A 663 28.95 54.86 19.32
CA VAL A 663 28.61 53.48 18.92
C VAL A 663 27.15 53.18 19.30
N SER A 664 26.26 53.09 18.31
CA SER A 664 24.83 52.80 18.51
C SER A 664 24.46 51.32 18.49
N GLN A 665 25.37 50.45 18.03
CA GLN A 665 25.16 49.01 17.93
C GLN A 665 26.45 48.32 18.31
N LEU A 666 26.35 47.35 19.22
CA LEU A 666 27.47 46.53 19.65
C LEU A 666 27.66 45.38 18.66
N ASP A 667 28.91 44.95 18.46
CA ASP A 667 29.26 43.71 17.76
C ASP A 667 29.63 42.67 18.82
N ASP A 668 28.71 41.72 19.10
CA ASP A 668 28.84 40.73 20.19
C ASP A 668 29.31 41.33 21.53
N GLY A 669 28.70 42.45 21.92
CA GLY A 669 29.03 43.18 23.16
C GLY A 669 30.30 44.03 23.09
N VAL A 670 30.90 44.22 21.92
CA VAL A 670 32.07 45.09 21.71
C VAL A 670 31.68 46.43 21.09
N ALA A 671 32.20 47.52 21.68
CA ALA A 671 32.17 48.86 21.11
C ALA A 671 33.59 49.31 20.72
N THR A 672 33.83 49.52 19.43
CA THR A 672 35.12 49.97 18.90
C THR A 672 35.12 51.48 18.69
N ILE A 673 36.08 52.18 19.31
CA ILE A 673 36.28 53.63 19.21
C ILE A 673 37.56 53.90 18.42
N THR A 674 37.51 54.75 17.40
CA THR A 674 38.69 55.11 16.59
C THR A 674 39.24 56.46 17.01
N ILE A 675 40.55 56.53 17.29
CA ILE A 675 41.25 57.79 17.56
C ILE A 675 42.12 58.13 16.35
N ASP A 676 41.71 59.14 15.61
CA ASP A 676 42.41 59.58 14.40
C ASP A 676 43.59 60.54 14.68
N PRO A 677 44.62 60.57 13.81
CA PRO A 677 45.92 61.19 14.08
C PRO A 677 45.96 62.71 14.03
N TYR A 678 44.96 63.36 13.43
CA TYR A 678 44.94 64.80 13.24
C TYR A 678 43.72 65.44 13.90
N TYR A 679 43.92 66.54 14.59
CA TYR A 679 42.83 67.36 15.12
C TYR A 679 42.55 68.54 14.20
N ASN A 680 41.30 68.67 13.76
CA ASN A 680 40.85 69.79 12.94
C ASN A 680 40.26 70.90 13.82
N SER A 681 41.04 71.97 13.99
CA SER A 681 40.66 73.11 14.84
C SER A 681 39.47 73.95 14.34
N SER A 682 38.91 73.66 13.16
CA SER A 682 37.73 74.34 12.63
C SER A 682 36.42 73.57 12.83
N SER A 683 36.48 72.23 12.85
CA SER A 683 35.33 71.37 13.10
C SER A 683 35.34 70.74 14.50
N ASP A 684 36.41 70.91 15.27
CA ASP A 684 36.60 70.29 16.59
C ASP A 684 36.58 68.74 16.55
N GLU A 685 36.96 68.16 15.42
CA GLU A 685 36.95 66.70 15.15
C GLU A 685 38.37 66.10 15.10
N LEU A 686 38.46 64.78 15.31
CA LEU A 686 39.63 64.00 14.87
C LEU A 686 39.41 63.55 13.43
N VAL A 687 40.45 63.57 12.61
CA VAL A 687 40.36 63.20 11.19
C VAL A 687 41.55 62.38 10.74
N SER A 688 41.29 61.38 9.90
CA SER A 688 42.29 60.44 9.37
C SER A 688 43.19 61.01 8.27
N THR A 689 42.79 62.14 7.67
CA THR A 689 43.55 62.77 6.57
C THR A 689 43.97 64.18 6.92
N TYR A 690 45.25 64.51 6.70
CA TYR A 690 45.76 65.85 6.95
C TYR A 690 45.20 66.87 5.95
N GLY A 691 44.80 68.04 6.43
CA GLY A 691 44.17 69.08 5.63
C GLY A 691 44.29 70.47 6.23
N THR A 692 43.52 71.42 5.68
CA THR A 692 43.52 72.81 6.18
C THR A 692 43.05 72.86 7.63
N ASN A 693 43.75 73.62 8.48
CA ASN A 693 43.48 73.77 9.91
C ASN A 693 43.66 72.49 10.76
N CYS A 694 44.25 71.44 10.18
CA CYS A 694 44.62 70.23 10.89
C CYS A 694 45.95 70.42 11.62
N MET A 695 46.07 69.80 12.79
CA MET A 695 47.33 69.66 13.50
C MET A 695 47.51 68.21 13.93
N VAL A 696 48.74 67.71 13.83
CA VAL A 696 49.05 66.37 14.35
C VAL A 696 48.90 66.37 15.87
N LEU A 697 48.34 65.28 16.41
CA LEU A 697 48.31 65.06 17.86
C LEU A 697 49.72 65.13 18.44
N LYS A 698 49.91 65.95 19.47
CA LYS A 698 51.24 66.17 20.06
C LYS A 698 51.60 65.02 20.98
N PRO A 699 52.89 64.64 21.05
CA PRO A 699 53.33 63.66 22.04
C PRO A 699 52.97 64.11 23.46
N GLY A 700 52.36 63.21 24.23
CA GLY A 700 51.88 63.49 25.57
C GLY A 700 50.70 62.61 25.99
N LEU A 701 50.27 62.78 27.23
CA LEU A 701 49.16 62.04 27.80
C LEU A 701 47.82 62.74 27.53
N TYR A 702 46.84 61.94 27.13
CA TYR A 702 45.44 62.24 26.88
C TYR A 702 44.56 61.30 27.72
N THR A 703 43.26 61.57 27.75
CA THR A 703 42.24 60.74 28.39
C THR A 703 41.12 60.49 27.39
N LEU A 704 40.78 59.21 27.21
CA LEU A 704 39.57 58.74 26.56
C LEU A 704 38.56 58.38 27.64
N LYS A 705 37.50 59.17 27.79
CA LYS A 705 36.37 58.86 28.67
C LYS A 705 35.31 58.12 27.85
N VAL A 706 34.83 56.98 28.33
CA VAL A 706 33.79 56.17 27.68
C VAL A 706 32.60 56.05 28.63
N GLU A 707 31.39 56.27 28.12
CA GLU A 707 30.13 56.23 28.87
C GLU A 707 29.12 55.33 28.14
N VAL A 708 28.49 54.40 28.86
CA VAL A 708 27.49 53.46 28.33
C VAL A 708 26.09 53.88 28.80
N PHE A 709 25.10 53.85 27.92
CA PHE A 709 23.74 54.31 28.18
C PHE A 709 22.69 53.28 27.77
N TYR A 710 21.53 53.30 28.45
CA TYR A 710 20.33 52.61 28.00
C TYR A 710 19.60 53.43 26.92
N ALA A 711 19.32 52.84 25.76
CA ALA A 711 18.76 53.56 24.61
C ALA A 711 17.32 54.07 24.84
N ASN A 712 16.55 53.41 25.70
CA ASN A 712 15.15 53.76 25.96
C ASN A 712 14.96 54.88 27.00
N SER A 713 15.89 55.01 27.95
CA SER A 713 15.78 56.00 29.05
C SER A 713 16.81 57.12 28.99
N ASP A 714 17.88 56.97 28.18
CA ASP A 714 19.07 57.82 28.19
C ASP A 714 19.78 57.87 29.56
N ASP A 715 19.50 56.92 30.45
CA ASP A 715 20.20 56.80 31.73
C ASP A 715 21.58 56.18 31.51
N LYS A 716 22.59 56.78 32.15
CA LYS A 716 23.95 56.25 32.14
C LYS A 716 24.03 54.96 32.95
N ALA A 717 24.44 53.88 32.30
CA ALA A 717 24.67 52.57 32.90
C ALA A 717 26.05 52.50 33.60
N ASP A 718 27.11 52.92 32.91
CA ASP A 718 28.49 52.83 33.43
C ASP A 718 29.44 53.86 32.76
N GLU A 719 30.61 54.10 33.35
CA GLU A 719 31.66 54.95 32.76
C GLU A 719 33.09 54.48 33.11
N ILE A 720 34.03 54.66 32.19
CA ILE A 720 35.46 54.47 32.42
C ILE A 720 36.31 55.59 31.80
N SER A 721 37.52 55.80 32.32
CA SER A 721 38.50 56.73 31.75
C SER A 721 39.82 56.00 31.49
N ILE A 722 40.22 55.95 30.23
CA ILE A 722 41.40 55.25 29.73
C ILE A 722 42.49 56.29 29.43
N PRO A 723 43.68 56.19 30.04
CA PRO A 723 44.82 57.02 29.66
C PRO A 723 45.32 56.62 28.27
N VAL A 724 45.50 57.62 27.40
CA VAL A 724 46.03 57.43 26.04
C VAL A 724 47.32 58.24 25.90
N GLU A 725 48.45 57.59 25.65
CA GLU A 725 49.72 58.28 25.41
C GLU A 725 50.04 58.33 23.93
N VAL A 726 50.12 59.54 23.40
CA VAL A 726 50.67 59.78 22.06
C VAL A 726 52.18 59.85 22.19
N VAL A 727 52.90 58.97 21.50
CA VAL A 727 54.37 58.91 21.52
C VAL A 727 54.97 59.45 20.23
N ALA A 728 56.16 60.02 20.33
CA ALA A 728 56.90 60.46 19.14
C ALA A 728 57.33 59.24 18.29
N PRO A 729 57.41 59.38 16.96
CA PRO A 729 57.89 58.32 16.10
C PRO A 729 59.42 58.15 16.23
N THR A 730 59.90 56.95 15.97
CA THR A 730 61.32 56.59 15.93
C THR A 730 61.71 56.20 14.52
N LEU A 731 62.94 56.52 14.09
CA LEU A 731 63.40 56.20 12.74
C LEU A 731 64.87 55.78 12.79
N ASP A 732 65.12 54.47 12.82
CA ASP A 732 66.45 53.88 12.74
C ASP A 732 66.72 53.35 11.34
N VAL A 733 67.85 53.73 10.74
CA VAL A 733 68.18 53.45 9.34
C VAL A 733 69.49 52.70 9.25
N ASP A 734 69.39 51.45 8.80
CA ASP A 734 70.52 50.59 8.47
C ASP A 734 70.74 50.55 6.96
N ALA A 735 71.92 50.95 6.53
CA ALA A 735 72.33 50.99 5.13
C ALA A 735 73.83 50.68 5.03
N PRO A 736 74.26 49.87 4.05
CA PRO A 736 75.67 49.57 3.86
C PRO A 736 76.46 50.83 3.46
N SER A 737 77.69 50.96 3.97
CA SER A 737 78.57 52.09 3.63
C SER A 737 79.20 51.97 2.23
N GLU A 738 79.32 50.74 1.70
CA GLU A 738 79.80 50.43 0.36
C GLU A 738 78.91 49.34 -0.28
N VAL A 739 78.64 49.44 -1.58
CA VAL A 739 77.95 48.40 -2.37
C VAL A 739 78.63 48.26 -3.74
N VAL A 740 78.77 47.02 -4.20
CA VAL A 740 79.39 46.75 -5.51
C VAL A 740 78.44 47.16 -6.61
N LYS A 741 78.96 47.83 -7.64
CA LYS A 741 78.17 48.20 -8.82
C LYS A 741 77.58 46.95 -9.47
N GLY A 742 76.26 46.92 -9.57
CA GLY A 742 75.48 45.81 -10.09
C GLY A 742 74.77 44.99 -9.02
N ASP A 743 75.18 45.10 -7.75
CA ASP A 743 74.45 44.54 -6.61
C ASP A 743 73.34 45.49 -6.15
N GLN A 744 72.35 44.97 -5.44
CA GLN A 744 71.25 45.77 -4.89
C GLN A 744 71.72 46.51 -3.64
N LEU A 745 71.42 47.82 -3.59
CA LEU A 745 71.53 48.61 -2.38
C LEU A 745 70.23 48.45 -1.57
N VAL A 746 70.29 47.71 -0.48
CA VAL A 746 69.16 47.47 0.43
C VAL A 746 69.28 48.38 1.65
N ILE A 747 68.22 49.11 1.96
CA ILE A 747 68.09 49.97 3.13
C ILE A 747 66.98 49.40 4.01
N THR A 748 67.29 49.13 5.26
CA THR A 748 66.33 48.65 6.25
C THR A 748 66.03 49.76 7.23
N ILE A 749 64.75 50.03 7.46
CA ILE A 749 64.25 51.09 8.33
C ILE A 749 63.47 50.42 9.44
N LYS A 750 63.79 50.73 10.69
CA LYS A 750 63.06 50.25 11.86
C LYS A 750 62.44 51.41 12.61
N THR A 751 61.16 51.28 12.91
CA THR A 751 60.33 52.29 13.58
C THR A 751 59.40 51.65 14.61
N ASN A 752 58.74 52.45 15.44
CA ASN A 752 57.75 52.03 16.43
C ASN A 752 56.31 52.09 15.89
N ARG A 753 56.16 52.35 14.60
CA ARG A 753 54.88 52.47 13.88
C ARG A 753 54.23 51.12 13.64
N ASP A 754 52.90 51.11 13.63
CA ASP A 754 52.11 49.91 13.31
C ASP A 754 52.28 49.50 11.84
N SER A 755 51.89 48.26 11.52
CA SER A 755 51.96 47.70 10.17
C SER A 755 51.13 48.49 9.17
N GLY A 756 51.65 48.66 7.95
CA GLY A 756 50.95 49.35 6.86
C GLY A 756 51.14 50.86 6.84
N TYR A 757 51.87 51.45 7.78
CA TYR A 757 52.24 52.86 7.73
C TYR A 757 53.16 53.14 6.54
N ASP A 758 52.77 54.03 5.64
CA ASP A 758 53.43 54.20 4.34
C ASP A 758 54.05 55.59 4.10
N ASN A 759 54.03 56.51 5.07
CA ASN A 759 54.48 57.89 4.88
C ASN A 759 56.01 58.11 4.99
N ILE A 760 56.79 57.05 4.78
CA ILE A 760 58.26 57.07 4.81
C ILE A 760 58.82 57.08 3.38
N TYR A 761 59.61 58.09 3.05
CA TYR A 761 60.32 58.24 1.79
C TYR A 761 61.82 57.94 1.93
N VAL A 762 62.39 57.21 0.97
CA VAL A 762 63.82 56.93 0.85
C VAL A 762 64.33 57.48 -0.48
N ILE A 763 65.30 58.40 -0.43
CA ILE A 763 65.84 59.11 -1.59
C ILE A 763 67.36 58.91 -1.67
N LEU A 764 67.83 58.35 -2.78
CA LEU A 764 69.24 58.24 -3.14
C LEU A 764 69.62 59.34 -4.15
N LYS A 765 70.41 60.33 -3.69
CA LYS A 765 70.83 61.49 -4.49
C LYS A 765 72.08 61.16 -5.31
N ALA A 766 71.93 61.07 -6.63
CA ALA A 766 73.03 60.92 -7.58
C ALA A 766 73.51 62.28 -8.14
N PRO A 767 74.70 62.37 -8.76
CA PRO A 767 75.20 63.63 -9.32
C PRO A 767 74.31 64.26 -10.42
N MET A 768 73.48 63.47 -11.11
CA MET A 768 72.67 63.91 -12.24
C MET A 768 71.18 63.53 -12.12
N ASP A 769 70.78 62.77 -11.09
CA ASP A 769 69.42 62.23 -10.94
C ASP A 769 69.10 61.90 -9.48
N GLU A 770 67.83 61.68 -9.16
CA GLU A 770 67.34 61.34 -7.82
C GLU A 770 66.44 60.10 -7.88
N TYR A 771 66.78 59.07 -7.10
CA TYR A 771 65.99 57.84 -7.04
C TYR A 771 65.21 57.81 -5.73
N LYS A 772 63.88 57.67 -5.80
CA LYS A 772 62.99 57.70 -4.64
C LYS A 772 62.08 56.49 -4.52
N GLN A 773 61.82 56.05 -3.29
CA GLN A 773 60.83 55.02 -2.95
C GLN A 773 60.03 55.47 -1.72
N LYS A 774 58.70 55.33 -1.78
CA LYS A 774 57.82 55.41 -0.60
C LYS A 774 57.65 53.97 -0.07
N VAL A 775 57.87 53.75 1.21
CA VAL A 775 57.91 52.40 1.81
C VAL A 775 56.88 52.27 2.94
N SER A 776 56.30 51.08 3.07
CA SER A 776 55.37 50.74 4.14
C SER A 776 56.01 49.83 5.18
N THR A 777 55.62 50.00 6.45
CA THR A 777 56.02 49.12 7.56
C THR A 777 55.32 47.76 7.49
N ASP A 778 56.00 46.72 7.98
CA ASP A 778 55.45 45.40 8.28
C ASP A 778 54.97 45.28 9.74
N GLU A 779 54.50 44.09 10.12
CA GLU A 779 54.07 43.73 11.48
C GLU A 779 55.09 44.00 12.59
N ASN A 780 56.38 44.18 12.24
CA ASN A 780 57.46 44.45 13.19
C ASN A 780 57.91 45.92 13.17
N GLY A 781 57.16 46.81 12.52
CA GLY A 781 57.55 48.22 12.32
C GLY A 781 58.80 48.36 11.44
N THR A 782 59.05 47.40 10.53
CA THR A 782 60.20 47.40 9.63
C THR A 782 59.78 47.73 8.20
N ALA A 783 60.53 48.59 7.51
CA ALA A 783 60.33 48.93 6.11
C ALA A 783 61.64 48.77 5.32
N VAL A 784 61.56 48.43 4.03
CA VAL A 784 62.74 48.15 3.19
C VAL A 784 62.65 48.91 1.87
N ALA A 785 63.72 49.63 1.52
CA ALA A 785 63.92 50.23 0.20
C ALA A 785 65.08 49.55 -0.54
N ILE A 786 64.93 49.34 -1.85
CA ILE A 786 65.91 48.60 -2.66
C ILE A 786 66.24 49.36 -3.94
N PHE A 787 67.48 49.81 -4.10
CA PHE A 787 67.93 50.50 -5.32
C PHE A 787 68.87 49.62 -6.16
N GLU A 788 68.61 49.56 -7.47
CA GLU A 788 69.48 48.90 -8.44
C GLU A 788 70.70 49.79 -8.77
N THR A 789 71.91 49.29 -8.54
CA THR A 789 73.14 50.11 -8.69
C THR A 789 73.78 50.00 -10.07
N MET A 790 73.33 49.07 -10.93
CA MET A 790 73.92 48.83 -12.27
C MET A 790 73.96 50.08 -13.15
N GLY A 791 72.94 50.94 -13.05
CA GLY A 791 72.84 52.21 -13.78
C GLY A 791 73.65 53.37 -13.20
N LEU A 792 74.20 53.22 -11.99
CA LEU A 792 74.90 54.29 -11.27
C LEU A 792 76.39 54.35 -11.64
N THR A 793 76.97 55.53 -11.56
CA THR A 793 78.42 55.72 -11.65
C THR A 793 79.10 55.33 -10.33
N LEU A 794 80.39 55.00 -10.37
CA LEU A 794 81.15 54.79 -9.13
C LEU A 794 81.30 56.13 -8.39
N GLY A 795 81.16 56.13 -7.06
CA GLY A 795 81.28 57.34 -6.24
C GLY A 795 80.45 57.30 -4.96
N GLU A 796 80.54 58.36 -4.16
CA GLU A 796 79.71 58.58 -2.96
C GLU A 796 78.34 59.19 -3.32
N TYR A 797 77.29 58.64 -2.72
CA TYR A 797 75.90 59.06 -2.86
C TYR A 797 75.33 59.38 -1.47
N LYS A 798 74.47 60.40 -1.40
CA LYS A 798 73.73 60.72 -0.18
C LYS A 798 72.40 59.98 -0.17
N LEU A 799 72.09 59.34 0.96
CA LEU A 799 70.83 58.66 1.22
C LEU A 799 70.04 59.47 2.24
N TYR A 800 68.81 59.83 1.90
CA TYR A 800 67.88 60.55 2.76
C TYR A 800 66.70 59.63 3.06
N VAL A 801 66.38 59.43 4.33
CA VAL A 801 65.18 58.71 4.77
C VAL A 801 64.33 59.68 5.57
N ARG A 802 63.11 59.92 5.12
CA ARG A 802 62.22 60.95 5.67
C ARG A 802 60.86 60.36 5.99
N ASP A 803 60.47 60.40 7.26
CA ASP A 803 59.09 60.16 7.69
C ASP A 803 58.35 61.49 7.70
N THR A 804 57.29 61.57 6.89
CA THR A 804 56.51 62.79 6.66
C THR A 804 55.31 62.95 7.60
N LEU A 805 55.10 62.03 8.54
CA LEU A 805 53.92 61.99 9.41
C LEU A 805 52.56 61.94 8.70
N GLY A 806 52.51 61.96 7.36
CA GLY A 806 51.30 62.18 6.56
C GLY A 806 50.86 63.65 6.45
N THR A 807 51.71 64.61 6.83
CA THR A 807 51.40 66.05 6.83
C THR A 807 51.75 66.78 5.53
N GLU A 808 52.20 66.06 4.51
CA GLU A 808 52.65 66.63 3.23
C GLU A 808 51.61 67.56 2.59
N SER A 809 51.93 68.86 2.42
CA SER A 809 51.04 69.83 1.79
C SER A 809 51.60 70.40 0.49
N GLY A 810 50.95 70.05 -0.63
CA GLY A 810 51.05 70.78 -1.90
C GLY A 810 52.41 70.84 -2.62
N GLY A 811 53.49 70.24 -2.08
CA GLY A 811 54.81 70.12 -2.70
C GLY A 811 55.15 68.68 -3.09
N ASN A 812 56.04 68.48 -4.07
CA ASN A 812 56.59 67.16 -4.36
C ASN A 812 57.75 66.90 -3.39
N ILE A 813 57.95 65.66 -2.92
CA ILE A 813 59.08 65.30 -2.04
C ILE A 813 60.44 65.78 -2.58
N ASP A 814 60.57 65.90 -3.91
CA ASP A 814 61.75 66.45 -4.61
C ASP A 814 62.09 67.89 -4.18
N ASP A 815 61.10 68.67 -3.74
CA ASP A 815 61.26 70.08 -3.37
C ASP A 815 61.87 70.26 -1.97
N TYR A 816 61.80 69.25 -1.11
CA TYR A 816 62.13 69.39 0.31
C TYR A 816 62.82 68.18 0.98
N TYR A 817 63.06 67.06 0.29
CA TYR A 817 63.65 65.86 0.92
C TYR A 817 64.98 66.11 1.65
N ASP A 818 65.78 67.08 1.22
CA ASP A 818 67.08 67.44 1.80
C ASP A 818 67.04 68.66 2.74
N ILE A 819 65.86 69.25 2.98
CA ILE A 819 65.65 70.33 3.92
C ILE A 819 65.54 69.74 5.33
N ASP A 820 66.43 70.17 6.22
CA ASP A 820 66.37 69.80 7.64
C ASP A 820 65.03 70.27 8.25
N PRO A 821 64.27 69.41 8.97
CA PRO A 821 63.01 69.80 9.60
C PRO A 821 63.13 71.03 10.52
N THR A 822 64.32 71.32 11.05
CA THR A 822 64.58 72.51 11.88
C THR A 822 64.82 73.80 11.08
N ASP A 823 64.91 73.71 9.74
CA ASP A 823 65.08 74.87 8.87
C ASP A 823 63.79 75.70 8.83
N ALA A 824 63.93 77.03 8.86
CA ALA A 824 62.79 77.94 8.76
C ALA A 824 61.98 77.75 7.46
N TYR A 825 62.59 77.21 6.40
CA TYR A 825 61.93 76.89 5.14
C TYR A 825 61.10 75.60 5.18
N ALA A 826 61.36 74.66 6.11
CA ALA A 826 60.62 73.39 6.20
C ALA A 826 59.10 73.60 6.38
N ARG A 827 58.71 74.64 7.13
CA ARG A 827 57.32 75.10 7.30
C ARG A 827 56.58 75.47 6.02
N THR A 828 57.28 75.73 4.91
CA THR A 828 56.63 76.04 3.64
C THR A 828 56.00 74.80 3.01
N TYR A 829 56.47 73.62 3.40
CA TYR A 829 56.07 72.32 2.88
C TYR A 829 55.39 71.44 3.94
N ASP A 830 55.05 72.03 5.10
CA ASP A 830 54.58 71.31 6.29
C ASP A 830 55.50 70.14 6.67
N ALA A 831 56.81 70.40 6.58
CA ALA A 831 57.86 69.42 6.75
C ALA A 831 58.70 69.67 8.02
N ASP A 832 58.22 70.56 8.91
CA ASP A 832 58.91 70.94 10.15
C ASP A 832 58.61 70.02 11.35
N ASP A 833 57.66 69.10 11.19
CA ASP A 833 57.37 68.00 12.13
C ASP A 833 57.93 66.63 11.67
N ASP A 834 58.43 66.54 10.44
CA ASP A 834 59.07 65.36 9.87
C ASP A 834 60.29 64.85 10.65
N ILE A 835 60.59 63.56 10.49
CA ILE A 835 61.86 62.97 10.90
C ILE A 835 62.74 62.72 9.68
N LEU A 836 63.95 63.28 9.66
CA LEU A 836 64.93 63.12 8.57
C LEU A 836 66.23 62.45 9.06
N VAL A 837 66.62 61.34 8.43
CA VAL A 837 67.90 60.66 8.64
C VAL A 837 68.72 60.66 7.35
N ILE A 838 69.98 61.12 7.44
CA ILE A 838 70.89 61.22 6.30
C ILE A 838 72.07 60.26 6.49
N LYS A 839 72.35 59.42 5.48
CA LYS A 839 73.49 58.50 5.41
C LYS A 839 74.29 58.74 4.13
N THR A 840 75.43 58.07 4.01
CA THR A 840 76.27 58.12 2.81
C THR A 840 76.67 56.71 2.43
N VAL A 841 76.58 56.40 1.13
CA VAL A 841 76.89 55.09 0.55
C VAL A 841 77.79 55.26 -0.67
N SER A 842 78.83 54.44 -0.76
CA SER A 842 79.74 54.44 -1.92
C SER A 842 79.43 53.28 -2.87
N ILE A 843 79.23 53.59 -4.15
CA ILE A 843 79.16 52.58 -5.22
C ILE A 843 80.59 52.30 -5.70
N VAL A 844 81.06 51.07 -5.52
CA VAL A 844 82.45 50.66 -5.80
C VAL A 844 82.51 49.53 -6.83
N GLU A 845 83.65 49.35 -7.49
CA GLU A 845 83.82 48.26 -8.48
C GLU A 845 84.04 46.90 -7.81
N GLU A 846 84.73 46.90 -6.67
CA GLU A 846 84.87 45.77 -5.76
C GLU A 846 84.85 46.33 -4.34
N LEU A 847 84.28 45.60 -3.37
CA LEU A 847 84.30 46.03 -1.96
C LEU A 847 85.73 46.21 -1.51
N THR A 848 85.99 47.26 -0.72
CA THR A 848 87.28 47.34 -0.05
C THR A 848 87.41 46.16 0.92
N THR A 849 88.35 45.24 0.65
CA THR A 849 88.63 44.13 1.55
C THR A 849 89.24 44.69 2.83
N THR A 850 88.38 45.04 3.78
CA THR A 850 88.80 45.32 5.14
C THR A 850 89.49 44.04 5.65
N PRO A 851 90.75 44.08 6.11
CA PRO A 851 91.43 42.89 6.61
C PRO A 851 90.57 42.28 7.72
N THR A 852 90.16 41.02 7.54
CA THR A 852 89.50 40.24 8.58
C THR A 852 90.36 40.30 9.84
N PRO A 853 89.88 40.91 10.94
CA PRO A 853 90.60 40.87 12.20
C PRO A 853 90.73 39.42 12.65
N GLU A 854 91.95 39.05 13.05
CA GLU A 854 92.28 37.82 13.76
C GLU A 854 91.34 37.66 14.97
N GLU A 855 90.72 36.49 15.12
CA GLU A 855 89.79 36.16 16.21
C GLU A 855 90.37 36.59 17.56
N THR A 856 89.86 37.69 18.09
CA THR A 856 90.08 38.08 19.47
C THR A 856 89.06 37.33 20.29
N ALA A 857 89.53 36.38 21.10
CA ALA A 857 88.73 35.57 22.01
C ALA A 857 87.77 36.46 22.82
N THR A 858 86.46 36.30 22.56
CA THR A 858 85.40 36.88 23.38
C THR A 858 85.48 36.29 24.79
N PRO A 859 85.46 37.11 25.85
CA PRO A 859 85.45 36.63 27.22
C PRO A 859 84.17 35.84 27.48
N VAL A 860 84.31 34.79 28.28
CA VAL A 860 83.23 33.98 28.85
C VAL A 860 82.22 34.92 29.55
N GLU A 861 81.04 35.07 28.96
CA GLU A 861 79.89 35.61 29.69
C GLU A 861 79.51 34.65 30.80
N THR A 862 79.36 35.23 31.98
CA THR A 862 79.00 34.54 33.21
C THR A 862 77.50 34.27 33.15
N VAL A 863 77.12 33.00 33.24
CA VAL A 863 75.74 32.55 33.37
C VAL A 863 75.15 33.16 34.65
N GLU A 864 74.26 34.14 34.50
CA GLU A 864 73.31 34.53 35.54
C GLU A 864 72.02 33.75 35.26
N GLU A 865 71.71 32.80 36.15
CA GLU A 865 70.48 32.00 36.10
C GLU A 865 69.27 32.93 36.27
N THR A 866 68.58 33.22 35.16
CA THR A 866 67.21 33.72 35.18
C THR A 866 66.27 32.53 35.35
N PRO A 867 65.31 32.57 36.30
CA PRO A 867 64.53 31.41 36.70
C PRO A 867 63.65 30.88 35.57
N THR A 868 63.68 29.55 35.44
CA THR A 868 62.74 28.71 34.69
C THR A 868 61.29 29.16 34.93
N PRO A 869 60.51 29.49 33.88
CA PRO A 869 59.06 29.48 33.98
C PRO A 869 58.63 28.05 34.26
N VAL A 870 57.86 27.85 35.32
CA VAL A 870 57.16 26.60 35.59
C VAL A 870 56.20 26.37 34.43
N GLU A 871 56.51 25.38 33.60
CA GLU A 871 55.59 24.80 32.64
C GLU A 871 54.48 24.11 33.45
N THR A 872 53.33 24.75 33.59
CA THR A 872 52.10 24.05 33.98
C THR A 872 51.66 23.21 32.80
N THR A 873 51.89 21.91 32.93
CA THR A 873 51.26 20.81 32.21
C THR A 873 49.81 21.14 31.80
N PRO A 874 49.48 21.26 30.50
CA PRO A 874 48.13 21.01 30.06
C PRO A 874 47.87 19.51 30.15
N THR A 875 46.90 19.14 30.99
CA THR A 875 46.23 17.84 30.95
C THR A 875 45.77 17.57 29.50
N PRO A 876 46.08 16.42 28.90
CA PRO A 876 45.51 16.06 27.60
C PRO A 876 44.00 15.86 27.77
N VAL A 877 43.22 16.75 27.17
CA VAL A 877 41.79 16.52 26.94
C VAL A 877 41.68 15.47 25.84
N GLU A 878 41.03 14.35 26.15
CA GLU A 878 40.65 13.33 25.19
C GLU A 878 39.86 13.96 24.04
N THR A 879 40.44 13.94 22.85
CA THR A 879 39.73 14.23 21.61
C THR A 879 38.90 12.99 21.25
N THR A 880 37.58 13.09 21.38
CA THR A 880 36.63 12.10 20.88
C THR A 880 36.71 12.07 19.35
N ALA A 881 37.21 10.96 18.81
CA ALA A 881 37.26 10.73 17.37
C ALA A 881 35.84 10.54 16.80
N THR A 882 35.51 11.35 15.79
CA THR A 882 34.41 11.14 14.85
C THR A 882 34.54 9.78 14.15
N PRO A 883 33.50 8.92 14.11
CA PRO A 883 33.55 7.71 13.30
C PRO A 883 33.33 8.05 11.81
N ALA A 884 34.28 7.63 10.98
CA ALA A 884 34.17 7.60 9.53
C ALA A 884 33.26 6.44 9.06
N PRO A 885 32.57 6.56 7.92
CA PRO A 885 31.58 5.58 7.46
C PRO A 885 32.25 4.34 6.86
N THR A 886 31.89 3.16 7.35
CA THR A 886 32.29 1.87 6.75
C THR A 886 31.24 1.37 5.75
N THR A 887 31.67 1.23 4.51
CA THR A 887 31.02 0.57 3.37
C THR A 887 30.94 -0.96 3.59
N PRO A 888 29.87 -1.64 3.12
CA PRO A 888 29.64 -3.06 3.41
C PRO A 888 30.45 -3.99 2.49
N GLU A 889 31.01 -5.05 3.07
CA GLU A 889 31.62 -6.18 2.36
C GLU A 889 30.68 -7.39 2.42
N GLU A 890 30.25 -7.88 1.26
CA GLU A 890 29.58 -9.18 1.10
C GLU A 890 30.50 -10.31 1.55
N THR A 891 29.95 -11.43 2.07
CA THR A 891 30.28 -12.79 1.57
C THR A 891 29.55 -13.92 2.33
N ALA A 892 29.05 -14.84 1.51
CA ALA A 892 28.77 -16.29 1.68
C ALA A 892 27.58 -16.79 2.51
N THR A 893 26.67 -17.42 1.77
CA THR A 893 25.70 -18.44 2.19
C THR A 893 26.38 -19.76 2.56
N PRO A 894 25.95 -20.43 3.65
CA PRO A 894 26.05 -21.88 3.75
C PRO A 894 24.68 -22.57 3.91
N VAL A 895 24.63 -23.78 3.35
CA VAL A 895 23.53 -24.77 3.29
C VAL A 895 23.49 -25.61 4.60
N PRO A 896 22.35 -26.24 4.99
CA PRO A 896 22.00 -26.50 6.39
C PRO A 896 22.44 -27.89 6.90
N THR A 897 22.71 -28.04 8.21
CA THR A 897 22.70 -29.35 8.89
C THR A 897 22.45 -29.25 10.41
N GLU A 898 21.39 -29.97 10.81
CA GLU A 898 20.98 -30.64 12.07
C GLU A 898 21.10 -30.03 13.49
N THR A 899 19.93 -30.12 14.12
CA THR A 899 19.49 -29.85 15.48
C THR A 899 20.23 -30.61 16.58
N LYS A 900 20.59 -29.90 17.65
CA LYS A 900 20.79 -30.49 18.98
C LYS A 900 20.23 -29.54 20.04
N GLU A 901 19.19 -30.00 20.75
CA GLU A 901 18.61 -29.31 21.90
C GLU A 901 19.60 -29.26 23.07
N GLU A 902 19.99 -28.05 23.49
CA GLU A 902 20.54 -27.81 24.82
C GLU A 902 19.60 -26.88 25.59
N LYS A 903 19.04 -27.40 26.69
CA LYS A 903 18.17 -26.69 27.61
C LYS A 903 18.94 -25.57 28.31
N GLN A 904 18.55 -24.32 28.06
CA GLN A 904 18.92 -23.18 28.89
C GLN A 904 18.06 -23.15 30.18
N PRO A 905 18.64 -22.86 31.36
CA PRO A 905 17.88 -22.74 32.60
C PRO A 905 17.04 -21.46 32.60
N GLY A 906 15.74 -21.63 32.86
CA GLY A 906 14.75 -20.56 32.87
C GLY A 906 14.85 -19.62 34.07
N PHE A 907 14.23 -18.46 33.87
CA PHE A 907 14.03 -17.26 34.68
C PHE A 907 13.72 -17.39 36.20
N GLU A 908 13.70 -18.58 36.79
CA GLU A 908 13.27 -18.79 38.19
C GLU A 908 14.33 -18.34 39.23
N ALA A 909 15.61 -18.28 38.85
CA ALA A 909 16.68 -17.86 39.77
C ALA A 909 16.61 -16.37 40.14
N VAL A 910 16.11 -15.51 39.26
CA VAL A 910 16.04 -14.05 39.48
C VAL A 910 14.91 -13.71 40.46
N PHE A 911 13.76 -14.39 40.35
CA PHE A 911 12.62 -14.19 41.25
C PHE A 911 12.88 -14.72 42.67
N ALA A 912 13.65 -15.81 42.80
CA ALA A 912 14.06 -16.31 44.12
C ALA A 912 14.96 -15.32 44.89
N ILE A 913 15.87 -14.63 44.19
CA ILE A 913 16.77 -13.64 44.80
C ILE A 913 16.00 -12.36 45.17
N ALA A 914 15.11 -11.88 44.32
CA ALA A 914 14.28 -10.70 44.61
C ALA A 914 13.33 -10.95 45.79
N GLY A 915 12.73 -12.13 45.89
CA GLY A 915 11.89 -12.53 47.02
C GLY A 915 12.64 -12.59 48.35
N LEU A 916 13.87 -13.12 48.36
CA LEU A 916 14.72 -13.17 49.55
C LEU A 916 15.16 -11.78 50.03
N LEU A 917 15.46 -10.86 49.11
CA LEU A 917 15.79 -9.47 49.42
C LEU A 917 14.59 -8.69 49.96
N ALA A 918 13.38 -8.92 49.44
CA ALA A 918 12.16 -8.31 49.97
C ALA A 918 11.83 -8.78 51.39
N VAL A 919 12.02 -10.07 51.69
CA VAL A 919 11.84 -10.62 53.04
C VAL A 919 12.91 -10.09 54.00
N ALA A 920 14.17 -10.00 53.57
CA ALA A 920 15.26 -9.43 54.37
C ALA A 920 15.04 -7.93 54.68
N TYR A 921 14.51 -7.17 53.71
CA TYR A 921 14.15 -5.76 53.88
C TYR A 921 13.00 -5.58 54.88
N LEU A 922 11.98 -6.43 54.83
CA LEU A 922 10.85 -6.41 55.77
C LEU A 922 11.24 -6.84 57.18
N LEU A 923 12.19 -7.78 57.34
CA LEU A 923 12.72 -8.18 58.64
C LEU A 923 13.65 -7.11 59.25
N ARG A 924 14.35 -6.32 58.44
CA ARG A 924 15.21 -5.21 58.90
C ARG A 924 14.41 -3.97 59.32
N ARG A 925 13.16 -3.83 58.87
CA ARG A 925 12.26 -2.70 59.18
C ARG A 925 11.39 -2.93 60.43
N ARG A 926 11.56 -4.06 61.14
CA ARG A 926 10.94 -4.32 62.44
C ARG A 926 11.90 -4.04 63.59
#